data_AF-A0A1M6JYY6-F1
#
_entry.id   AF-A0A1M6JYY6-F1
#
_cell.length_a   1.000
_cell.length_b   1.000
_cell.length_c   1.000
_cell.angle_alpha   90.00
_cell.angle_beta   90.00
_cell.angle_gamma   90.00
#
_symmetry.space_group_name_H-M   'P 1'
#
loop_
_entity.id
_entity.type
_entity.pdbx_description
1 polymer ?
#
loop_
_entity_poly.entity_id
_entity_poly.type
_entity_poly.pdbx_seq_one_letter_code
_entity_poly.pdbx_strand_id
1 'polypeptide(L)'
;MKWGRLFNDGWEFAKQLTGKEEDEEFVPEAFLPVEIPHDWLIYDSRKLYQDSIGWYRKIFSQEKKQNKLYFLRFDGVYMDCTVYVNRKKCGEWKYGYSAFTLDITELLVKGENEILVKAVYQGPNSRWYTGAGIYRNVWFQETERTWLVQDGTYITCAPEEGGCWSVTAGTEVATLQYEEWHETALRFRIYESRFNGKRENSFAQISSYEEEVGDRQEVVAESLVPVERLGQAGKNGNSVGKVTMEAAVRFQLDRPKLWETETPFLYILKTELLVDGRICQTEYSRFGLRTLEYNTESGFWLNGKHIKIKGVCEHHDLGSLGAAYNQTAMRRKFRILKNMGVNAVRTAHNMPAAELMDLADETGMLIQSEAFDMWEKAKNTFDYARFFPDWYRADVASWIRRDRNHPSVIMWSIGNEIYDTHEGERGLEITKKLLWEVRKHDPGVNAPVTLGSNYLPWENAQKCADVLKLTGYNYSEKYYKAHHRDHPDWIIYGSETSSTVQSRGIYHFPYKKQVLADEDEQCSSLGNSTTSWGARSPESCIIAERDCSFSCGQFIWSGFDYIGEPTPYHTKNSYFGQIDTAGFEKDSYYIYQAEWKEAEKGRILHLFPYWDFNKGQTVDVRAASNAEYLELFLNGKSQGTRKIDHARGLTLTGDWLVAYEPGEIRVAAYDEKGSRIAEAVRRSFTDAAEIVCKADRTSGLADGRDLIFVEVSMADRDGNPVENANNRVCVEVSGSGRLVGLDNGDSTDYDSYKGSDKRLFCGKLLAIIQTQTCPGNITVKISSLGLPDRTLMLQAQECPESNSRQQEVQRQYEEETALRMKNDRPVRKIELSNAGSRILSAEHPEAEISARLLPEDTAYSELFWSVVDDGGIPSNLAELKVDGNSARVRAKGDGSFRVRCMCRNGGEHASLISQLDFEAAGLGTACLNPYGFVSGGLYSYSKGTPGNGNEHGVATARDGETQVGYRDLDFGVQGSDEITIPIFALTGEPYRIRIWEGMPEEKGSRQIGDVVYQKPSRWNVYQEETYRLDKKLKGVTGICFVVEKKLHIKGFSFTLQNPSFERIEAAGCEHIYGDSFRVEEDGIYDIGNNVTLEFPELDFGEEGIGEVLLCGNSPIAKNTIHLRFTEVSTGEESKQIVEFTHSEGPEERRSRLERVKGRQKVFLVFMPGSCFDLKWFRFI
;
A
#
# COMPACT_ATOMS: atom_id res chain seq x y z
N MET A 1 -1.35 -29.03 26.54
CA MET A 1 -2.32 -28.28 25.69
C MET A 1 -2.01 -26.79 25.64
N LYS A 2 -2.30 -26.11 24.51
CA LYS A 2 -2.59 -24.65 24.53
C LYS A 2 -3.78 -24.44 25.48
N TRP A 3 -3.78 -23.35 26.25
CA TRP A 3 -4.69 -22.96 27.34
C TRP A 3 -6.07 -23.66 27.47
N GLY A 4 -6.82 -23.91 26.38
CA GLY A 4 -8.08 -24.65 26.39
C GLY A 4 -8.33 -25.42 25.08
N ARG A 5 -9.58 -25.85 24.84
CA ARG A 5 -9.96 -26.46 23.56
C ARG A 5 -10.12 -25.38 22.49
N LEU A 6 -9.66 -25.67 21.26
CA LEU A 6 -9.96 -24.83 20.10
C LEU A 6 -11.48 -24.82 19.88
N PHE A 7 -12.05 -23.65 19.64
CA PHE A 7 -13.49 -23.43 19.65
C PHE A 7 -13.98 -22.74 18.36
N ASN A 8 -13.35 -23.10 17.25
CA ASN A 8 -13.57 -22.51 15.93
C ASN A 8 -14.67 -23.19 15.09
N ASP A 9 -15.16 -24.36 15.50
CA ASP A 9 -16.18 -25.10 14.77
C ASP A 9 -17.60 -24.54 14.99
N GLY A 10 -18.57 -24.93 14.16
CA GLY A 10 -20.01 -24.72 14.44
C GLY A 10 -20.44 -23.27 14.70
N TRP A 11 -19.80 -22.29 14.06
CA TRP A 11 -20.23 -20.90 14.07
C TRP A 11 -21.17 -20.61 12.91
N GLU A 12 -22.00 -19.59 13.10
CA GLU A 12 -22.86 -19.02 12.08
C GLU A 12 -22.66 -17.50 12.04
N PHE A 13 -22.93 -16.87 10.90
CA PHE A 13 -22.66 -15.47 10.64
C PHE A 13 -23.84 -14.77 9.96
N ALA A 14 -24.04 -13.51 10.31
CA ALA A 14 -24.96 -12.59 9.66
C ALA A 14 -24.31 -11.21 9.50
N LYS A 15 -24.38 -10.64 8.29
CA LYS A 15 -23.88 -9.29 7.98
C LYS A 15 -25.05 -8.31 7.93
N GLN A 16 -24.89 -7.16 8.58
CA GLN A 16 -25.83 -6.04 8.55
C GLN A 16 -25.11 -4.75 8.14
N LEU A 17 -25.77 -3.88 7.35
CA LEU A 17 -25.25 -2.55 7.04
C LEU A 17 -25.52 -1.57 8.19
N THR A 18 -24.60 -0.65 8.44
CA THR A 18 -24.77 0.43 9.43
C THR A 18 -25.94 1.36 9.04
N GLY A 19 -26.63 1.95 10.02
CA GLY A 19 -27.71 2.93 9.78
C GLY A 19 -29.15 2.40 9.73
N LYS A 20 -29.39 1.10 9.91
CA LYS A 20 -30.73 0.59 10.33
C LYS A 20 -30.84 0.74 11.85
N GLU A 21 -32.00 1.20 12.35
CA GLU A 21 -32.30 1.48 13.77
C GLU A 21 -31.43 0.64 14.73
N GLU A 22 -30.46 1.31 15.36
CA GLU A 22 -29.52 0.72 16.31
C GLU A 22 -30.23 0.48 17.65
N ASP A 23 -31.23 -0.40 17.66
CA ASP A 23 -31.73 -0.92 18.93
C ASP A 23 -30.65 -1.83 19.53
N GLU A 24 -30.25 -1.57 20.77
CA GLU A 24 -29.28 -2.38 21.52
C GLU A 24 -29.71 -3.86 21.66
N GLU A 25 -30.99 -4.17 21.36
CA GLU A 25 -31.59 -5.51 21.40
C GLU A 25 -31.69 -6.21 20.03
N PHE A 26 -31.33 -5.56 18.92
CA PHE A 26 -31.46 -6.18 17.59
C PHE A 26 -30.42 -7.28 17.36
N VAL A 27 -30.88 -8.51 17.15
CA VAL A 27 -30.07 -9.66 16.70
C VAL A 27 -30.69 -10.19 15.40
N PRO A 28 -29.91 -10.42 14.33
CA PRO A 28 -30.45 -10.94 13.07
C PRO A 28 -31.25 -12.24 13.23
N GLU A 29 -32.34 -12.38 12.49
CA GLU A 29 -33.16 -13.60 12.53
C GLU A 29 -32.52 -14.78 11.77
N ALA A 30 -31.77 -14.47 10.71
CA ALA A 30 -31.16 -15.46 9.82
C ALA A 30 -29.63 -15.41 9.92
N PHE A 31 -29.02 -16.55 10.26
CA PHE A 31 -27.57 -16.76 10.25
C PHE A 31 -27.21 -17.87 9.25
N LEU A 32 -26.04 -17.76 8.63
CA LEU A 32 -25.48 -18.76 7.72
C LEU A 32 -24.26 -19.42 8.35
N PRO A 33 -24.04 -20.74 8.21
CA PRO A 33 -22.84 -21.40 8.70
C PRO A 33 -21.56 -20.71 8.20
N VAL A 34 -20.56 -20.59 9.08
CA VAL A 34 -19.26 -20.01 8.75
C VAL A 34 -18.15 -20.75 9.47
N GLU A 35 -16.96 -20.78 8.87
CA GLU A 35 -15.75 -21.23 9.52
C GLU A 35 -14.96 -20.02 10.04
N ILE A 36 -14.49 -20.08 11.29
CA ILE A 36 -13.52 -19.12 11.81
C ILE A 36 -12.12 -19.74 11.90
N PRO A 37 -11.03 -19.00 11.68
CA PRO A 37 -10.97 -17.56 11.45
C PRO A 37 -11.71 -17.05 10.20
N HIS A 38 -12.47 -15.97 10.33
CA HIS A 38 -13.32 -15.41 9.28
C HIS A 38 -13.10 -13.91 9.12
N ASP A 39 -12.87 -13.49 7.87
CA ASP A 39 -12.89 -12.11 7.42
C ASP A 39 -14.03 -11.95 6.40
N TRP A 40 -15.07 -11.20 6.74
CA TRP A 40 -16.24 -11.10 5.85
C TRP A 40 -16.08 -10.10 4.71
N LEU A 41 -15.09 -9.20 4.78
CA LEU A 41 -14.90 -8.16 3.76
C LEU A 41 -14.18 -8.70 2.52
N ILE A 42 -13.32 -9.72 2.68
CA ILE A 42 -12.48 -10.26 1.60
C ILE A 42 -13.25 -10.89 0.42
N TYR A 43 -14.52 -11.24 0.62
CA TYR A 43 -15.35 -11.92 -0.39
C TYR A 43 -15.72 -11.02 -1.57
N ASP A 44 -15.78 -9.70 -1.37
CA ASP A 44 -16.07 -8.72 -2.41
C ASP A 44 -14.94 -7.69 -2.52
N SER A 45 -14.03 -7.91 -3.48
CA SER A 45 -12.88 -7.04 -3.74
C SER A 45 -13.25 -5.60 -4.12
N ARG A 46 -14.52 -5.32 -4.47
CA ARG A 46 -15.01 -3.96 -4.73
C ARG A 46 -15.57 -3.27 -3.48
N LYS A 47 -15.71 -3.99 -2.37
CA LYS A 47 -16.33 -3.51 -1.11
C LYS A 47 -15.52 -3.87 0.14
N LEU A 48 -14.19 -3.87 0.00
CA LEU A 48 -13.22 -4.22 1.06
C LEU A 48 -13.27 -3.29 2.29
N TYR A 49 -13.96 -2.14 2.21
CA TYR A 49 -14.08 -1.14 3.28
C TYR A 49 -15.54 -0.81 3.59
N GLN A 50 -16.49 -1.72 3.30
CA GLN A 50 -17.91 -1.45 3.51
C GLN A 50 -18.29 -1.42 5.00
N ASP A 51 -18.81 -0.28 5.45
CA ASP A 51 -19.42 -0.13 6.77
C ASP A 51 -20.47 -1.21 7.02
N SER A 52 -20.23 -2.01 8.05
CA SER A 52 -21.08 -3.15 8.39
C SER A 52 -20.87 -3.65 9.81
N ILE A 53 -21.90 -4.29 10.35
CA ILE A 53 -21.87 -5.02 11.61
C ILE A 53 -21.91 -6.51 11.27
N GLY A 54 -20.95 -7.25 11.78
CA GLY A 54 -20.91 -8.71 11.72
C GLY A 54 -21.42 -9.30 13.03
N TRP A 55 -22.44 -10.15 12.94
CA TRP A 55 -22.93 -10.95 14.06
C TRP A 55 -22.47 -12.39 13.87
N TYR A 56 -21.81 -12.94 14.88
CA TYR A 56 -21.48 -14.36 14.94
C TYR A 56 -22.30 -15.03 16.03
N ARG A 57 -22.80 -16.23 15.74
CA ARG A 57 -23.55 -17.06 16.68
C ARG A 57 -22.91 -18.43 16.79
N LYS A 58 -22.78 -18.94 18.01
CA LYS A 58 -22.47 -20.35 18.26
C LYS A 58 -23.42 -20.91 19.31
N ILE A 59 -24.05 -22.02 18.96
CA ILE A 59 -24.87 -22.81 19.88
C ILE A 59 -24.06 -24.04 20.27
N PHE A 60 -23.95 -24.29 21.57
CA PHE A 60 -23.22 -25.46 22.07
C PHE A 60 -23.83 -25.97 23.38
N SER A 61 -23.67 -27.27 23.63
CA SER A 61 -24.12 -27.88 24.88
C SER A 61 -22.97 -27.91 25.90
N GLN A 62 -23.27 -27.57 27.15
CA GLN A 62 -22.34 -27.64 28.26
C GLN A 62 -23.02 -28.25 29.50
N GLU A 63 -22.39 -29.29 30.04
CA GLU A 63 -22.70 -29.75 31.39
C GLU A 63 -21.99 -28.85 32.39
N LYS A 64 -22.69 -27.79 32.84
CA LYS A 64 -22.16 -26.87 33.86
C LYS A 64 -21.97 -27.61 35.18
N LYS A 65 -20.72 -27.69 35.65
CA LYS A 65 -20.33 -28.32 36.92
C LYS A 65 -20.21 -27.24 38.00
N GLN A 66 -20.69 -27.55 39.21
CA GLN A 66 -20.83 -26.55 40.28
C GLN A 66 -19.51 -25.99 40.83
N ASN A 67 -18.38 -26.70 40.64
CA ASN A 67 -17.05 -26.31 41.12
C ASN A 67 -16.06 -25.97 39.98
N LYS A 68 -16.57 -25.63 38.80
CA LYS A 68 -15.76 -25.31 37.63
C LYS A 68 -15.95 -23.87 37.18
N LEU A 69 -14.88 -23.30 36.65
CA LEU A 69 -14.84 -22.00 35.99
C LEU A 69 -14.76 -22.20 34.48
N TYR A 70 -15.36 -21.27 33.74
CA TYR A 70 -15.47 -21.34 32.30
C TYR A 70 -15.04 -20.02 31.66
N PHE A 71 -14.11 -20.09 30.73
CA PHE A 71 -13.54 -18.90 30.07
C PHE A 71 -13.63 -19.02 28.55
N LEU A 72 -13.85 -17.88 27.89
CA LEU A 72 -13.70 -17.70 26.44
C LEU A 72 -12.52 -16.78 26.18
N ARG A 73 -11.59 -17.20 25.33
CA ARG A 73 -10.48 -16.37 24.83
C ARG A 73 -10.66 -16.12 23.34
N PHE A 74 -10.51 -14.87 22.93
CA PHE A 74 -10.42 -14.46 21.53
C PHE A 74 -9.01 -13.94 21.28
N ASP A 75 -8.32 -14.48 20.27
CA ASP A 75 -6.97 -14.03 19.92
C ASP A 75 -6.95 -12.74 19.07
N GLY A 76 -8.11 -12.35 18.53
CA GLY A 76 -8.33 -11.08 17.84
C GLY A 76 -9.70 -11.04 17.14
N VAL A 77 -10.40 -9.92 17.32
CA VAL A 77 -11.67 -9.62 16.64
C VAL A 77 -11.60 -8.18 16.15
N TYR A 78 -11.69 -7.97 14.84
CA TYR A 78 -11.63 -6.63 14.25
C TYR A 78 -13.04 -6.12 13.92
N MET A 79 -13.52 -5.02 14.53
CA MET A 79 -13.08 -4.44 15.80
C MET A 79 -14.30 -3.98 16.62
N ASP A 80 -14.08 -3.26 17.73
CA ASP A 80 -15.15 -2.75 18.60
C ASP A 80 -16.18 -3.85 18.94
N CYS A 81 -15.67 -4.90 19.56
CA CYS A 81 -16.38 -6.14 19.79
C CYS A 81 -17.18 -6.10 21.09
N THR A 82 -18.41 -6.64 21.06
CA THR A 82 -19.23 -6.95 22.23
C THR A 82 -19.63 -8.43 22.21
N VAL A 83 -19.42 -9.12 23.33
CA VAL A 83 -19.75 -10.55 23.48
C VAL A 83 -20.93 -10.72 24.42
N TYR A 84 -21.88 -11.57 24.03
CA TYR A 84 -23.04 -11.96 24.83
C TYR A 84 -23.05 -13.47 25.03
N VAL A 85 -23.47 -13.91 26.22
CA VAL A 85 -23.70 -15.32 26.54
C VAL A 85 -25.14 -15.43 27.04
N ASN A 86 -25.94 -16.28 26.39
CA ASN A 86 -27.36 -16.45 26.68
C ASN A 86 -28.10 -15.10 26.76
N ARG A 87 -27.90 -14.27 25.73
CA ARG A 87 -28.46 -12.91 25.56
C ARG A 87 -28.06 -11.88 26.63
N LYS A 88 -27.13 -12.19 27.51
CA LYS A 88 -26.57 -11.25 28.49
C LYS A 88 -25.20 -10.77 28.05
N LYS A 89 -24.98 -9.46 28.07
CA LYS A 89 -23.67 -8.85 27.78
C LYS A 89 -22.63 -9.41 28.77
N CYS A 90 -21.61 -10.06 28.22
CA CYS A 90 -20.52 -10.66 28.98
C CYS A 90 -19.33 -9.69 29.10
N GLY A 91 -18.96 -9.03 28.00
CA GLY A 91 -17.86 -8.09 27.98
C GLY A 91 -17.68 -7.40 26.63
N GLU A 92 -16.75 -6.46 26.59
CA GLU A 92 -16.37 -5.70 25.41
C GLU A 92 -14.85 -5.67 25.25
N TRP A 93 -14.42 -5.51 24.00
CA TRP A 93 -13.03 -5.31 23.67
C TRP A 93 -12.90 -4.43 22.43
N LYS A 94 -12.20 -3.30 22.55
CA LYS A 94 -12.24 -2.25 21.53
C LYS A 94 -11.16 -2.38 20.47
N TYR A 95 -9.94 -2.75 20.88
CA TYR A 95 -8.83 -2.89 19.94
C TYR A 95 -8.94 -4.17 19.10
N GLY A 96 -8.60 -4.08 17.82
CA GLY A 96 -8.79 -5.17 16.87
C GLY A 96 -7.71 -6.25 16.91
N TYR A 97 -6.58 -6.02 17.58
CA TYR A 97 -5.37 -6.84 17.42
C TYR A 97 -4.83 -7.50 18.68
N SER A 98 -5.28 -7.08 19.86
CA SER A 98 -4.96 -7.71 21.14
C SER A 98 -5.89 -8.88 21.44
N ALA A 99 -5.40 -9.86 22.19
CA ALA A 99 -6.20 -10.96 22.68
C ALA A 99 -6.96 -10.55 23.95
N PHE A 100 -8.11 -11.19 24.23
CA PHE A 100 -8.85 -10.96 25.46
C PHE A 100 -9.59 -12.21 25.94
N THR A 101 -9.85 -12.24 27.25
CA THR A 101 -10.49 -13.38 27.90
C THR A 101 -11.64 -12.93 28.78
N LEU A 102 -12.76 -13.63 28.66
CA LEU A 102 -14.00 -13.37 29.39
C LEU A 102 -14.34 -14.57 30.28
N ASP A 103 -14.66 -14.28 31.54
CA ASP A 103 -15.26 -15.26 32.46
C ASP A 103 -16.76 -15.37 32.16
N ILE A 104 -17.18 -16.55 31.72
CA ILE A 104 -18.58 -16.83 31.36
C ILE A 104 -19.28 -17.72 32.38
N THR A 105 -18.62 -18.01 33.51
CA THR A 105 -19.06 -19.01 34.50
C THR A 105 -20.50 -18.76 34.97
N GLU A 106 -20.82 -17.53 35.35
CA GLU A 106 -22.15 -17.16 35.87
C GLU A 106 -23.22 -17.06 34.77
N LEU A 107 -22.81 -16.87 33.52
CA LEU A 107 -23.73 -16.71 32.38
C LEU A 107 -24.13 -18.05 31.75
N LEU A 108 -23.29 -19.08 31.91
CA LEU A 108 -23.59 -20.42 31.43
C LEU A 108 -24.73 -21.09 32.20
N VAL A 109 -25.57 -21.82 31.46
CA VAL A 109 -26.64 -22.68 31.99
C VAL A 109 -26.35 -24.15 31.66
N LYS A 110 -27.01 -25.06 32.39
CA LYS A 110 -26.94 -26.49 32.07
C LYS A 110 -27.68 -26.76 30.77
N GLY A 111 -27.02 -27.45 29.84
CA GLY A 111 -27.60 -27.80 28.54
C GLY A 111 -27.13 -26.85 27.45
N GLU A 112 -28.04 -26.41 26.59
CA GLU A 112 -27.73 -25.54 25.46
C GLU A 112 -27.39 -24.12 25.90
N ASN A 113 -26.35 -23.55 25.30
CA ASN A 113 -25.89 -22.18 25.51
C ASN A 113 -25.66 -21.50 24.17
N GLU A 114 -25.93 -20.21 24.12
CA GLU A 114 -25.72 -19.36 22.95
C GLU A 114 -24.61 -18.34 23.24
N ILE A 115 -23.65 -18.24 22.33
CA ILE A 115 -22.67 -17.14 22.29
C ILE A 115 -23.03 -16.27 21.08
N LEU A 116 -23.15 -14.97 21.32
CA LEU A 116 -23.26 -13.96 20.26
C LEU A 116 -22.08 -13.01 20.34
N VAL A 117 -21.48 -12.72 19.19
CA VAL A 117 -20.39 -11.76 19.06
C VAL A 117 -20.81 -10.71 18.04
N LYS A 118 -20.86 -9.44 18.46
CA LYS A 118 -21.06 -8.28 17.60
C LYS A 118 -19.70 -7.67 17.31
N ALA A 119 -19.30 -7.59 16.05
CA ALA A 119 -18.11 -6.86 15.61
C ALA A 119 -18.54 -5.72 14.68
N VAL A 120 -18.02 -4.51 14.91
CA VAL A 120 -18.40 -3.32 14.16
C VAL A 120 -17.25 -2.88 13.27
N TYR A 121 -17.54 -2.75 11.98
CA TYR A 121 -16.66 -2.12 11.00
C TYR A 121 -17.27 -0.80 10.53
N GLN A 122 -16.58 0.30 10.82
CA GLN A 122 -16.97 1.65 10.41
C GLN A 122 -15.72 2.38 9.91
N GLY A 123 -15.70 2.71 8.62
CA GLY A 123 -14.59 3.36 7.93
C GLY A 123 -14.73 4.89 7.87
N PRO A 124 -13.60 5.64 7.70
CA PRO A 124 -12.24 5.14 7.75
C PRO A 124 -11.77 4.90 9.20
N ASN A 125 -11.27 3.70 9.50
CA ASN A 125 -10.70 3.31 10.81
C ASN A 125 -9.25 2.78 10.72
N SER A 126 -8.65 2.74 9.54
CA SER A 126 -7.31 2.21 9.28
C SER A 126 -6.71 2.80 8.01
N ARG A 127 -5.38 2.80 7.89
CA ARG A 127 -4.64 3.20 6.68
C ARG A 127 -4.42 2.03 5.70
N TRP A 128 -4.43 0.81 6.22
CA TRP A 128 -4.30 -0.45 5.45
C TRP A 128 -5.57 -1.31 5.60
N TYR A 129 -5.68 -2.39 4.83
CA TYR A 129 -6.78 -3.35 4.97
C TYR A 129 -6.69 -4.13 6.29
N THR A 130 -7.75 -4.06 7.07
CA THR A 130 -7.82 -4.70 8.39
C THR A 130 -8.47 -6.08 8.33
N GLY A 131 -9.30 -6.31 7.31
CA GLY A 131 -10.40 -7.26 7.38
C GLY A 131 -11.43 -6.88 8.45
N ALA A 132 -12.47 -7.70 8.59
CA ALA A 132 -13.43 -7.55 9.67
C ALA A 132 -13.99 -8.90 10.11
N GLY A 133 -14.09 -9.10 11.43
CA GLY A 133 -14.60 -10.34 12.02
C GLY A 133 -13.71 -10.99 13.05
N ILE A 134 -14.07 -12.23 13.38
CA ILE A 134 -13.28 -13.12 14.24
C ILE A 134 -12.17 -13.72 13.37
N TYR A 135 -11.15 -12.92 13.06
CA TYR A 135 -10.08 -13.24 12.11
C TYR A 135 -8.90 -14.01 12.73
N ARG A 136 -8.98 -14.34 14.02
CA ARG A 136 -8.06 -15.24 14.74
C ARG A 136 -8.83 -16.27 15.57
N ASN A 137 -8.10 -17.20 16.19
CA ASN A 137 -8.67 -18.33 16.92
C ASN A 137 -9.49 -17.92 18.16
N VAL A 138 -10.46 -18.78 18.48
CA VAL A 138 -11.25 -18.71 19.72
C VAL A 138 -11.00 -19.97 20.53
N TRP A 139 -10.86 -19.82 21.85
CA TRP A 139 -10.59 -20.92 22.77
C TRP A 139 -11.63 -20.96 23.89
N PHE A 140 -11.99 -22.17 24.30
CA PHE A 140 -12.85 -22.42 25.45
C PHE A 140 -12.09 -23.19 26.51
N GLN A 141 -12.09 -22.71 27.75
CA GLN A 141 -11.43 -23.38 28.87
C GLN A 141 -12.42 -23.72 29.98
N GLU A 142 -12.38 -24.96 30.46
CA GLU A 142 -12.99 -25.42 31.71
C GLU A 142 -11.86 -25.66 32.73
N THR A 143 -11.88 -24.98 33.87
CA THR A 143 -10.84 -25.13 34.92
C THR A 143 -11.44 -25.25 36.33
N GLU A 144 -10.62 -25.65 37.30
CA GLU A 144 -10.99 -25.76 38.72
C GLU A 144 -11.04 -24.37 39.41
N ARG A 145 -11.43 -24.32 40.69
CA ARG A 145 -11.50 -23.06 41.47
C ARG A 145 -10.14 -22.44 41.78
N THR A 146 -9.07 -23.22 41.68
CA THR A 146 -7.67 -22.74 41.67
C THR A 146 -7.11 -23.03 40.29
N TRP A 147 -6.57 -22.02 39.60
CA TRP A 147 -6.15 -22.13 38.22
C TRP A 147 -4.92 -21.26 37.93
N LEU A 148 -4.19 -21.61 36.88
CA LEU A 148 -3.10 -20.79 36.34
C LEU A 148 -3.70 -19.58 35.61
N VAL A 149 -3.23 -18.38 35.94
CA VAL A 149 -3.67 -17.16 35.26
C VAL A 149 -3.13 -17.17 33.84
N GLN A 150 -4.02 -16.92 32.88
CA GLN A 150 -3.66 -16.86 31.48
C GLN A 150 -2.55 -15.83 31.21
N ASP A 151 -1.61 -16.23 30.36
CA ASP A 151 -0.42 -15.43 30.01
C ASP A 151 0.36 -14.98 31.27
N GLY A 152 0.19 -15.71 32.38
CA GLY A 152 0.78 -15.44 33.69
C GLY A 152 2.18 -16.03 33.87
N THR A 153 2.57 -17.00 33.04
CA THR A 153 3.93 -17.54 33.04
C THR A 153 4.91 -16.50 32.52
N TYR A 154 6.02 -16.29 33.23
CA TYR A 154 7.11 -15.41 32.85
C TYR A 154 8.46 -16.11 33.01
N ILE A 155 9.27 -16.06 31.95
CA ILE A 155 10.57 -16.72 31.87
C ILE A 155 11.64 -15.68 31.55
N THR A 156 12.69 -15.61 32.37
CA THR A 156 13.88 -14.80 32.10
C THR A 156 15.11 -15.68 32.09
N CYS A 157 16.04 -15.38 31.19
CA CYS A 157 17.27 -16.16 31.01
C CYS A 157 18.48 -15.21 31.07
N ALA A 158 19.51 -15.59 31.81
CA ALA A 158 20.75 -14.81 31.88
C ALA A 158 21.98 -15.73 31.88
N PRO A 159 23.01 -15.43 31.08
CA PRO A 159 24.29 -16.13 31.17
C PRO A 159 24.98 -15.86 32.50
N GLU A 160 25.70 -16.85 33.00
CA GLU A 160 26.54 -16.77 34.20
C GLU A 160 28.01 -17.14 33.88
N GLU A 161 28.89 -16.99 34.87
CA GLU A 161 30.29 -17.39 34.73
C GLU A 161 30.42 -18.91 34.45
N GLY A 162 31.48 -19.29 33.73
CA GLY A 162 31.78 -20.70 33.44
C GLY A 162 30.94 -21.35 32.33
N GLY A 163 30.08 -20.59 31.66
CA GLY A 163 29.19 -21.10 30.60
C GLY A 163 27.86 -21.65 31.11
N CYS A 164 27.56 -21.45 32.39
CA CYS A 164 26.25 -21.73 32.98
C CYS A 164 25.23 -20.65 32.58
N TRP A 165 23.95 -20.99 32.66
CA TRP A 165 22.84 -20.06 32.50
C TRP A 165 21.85 -20.22 33.63
N SER A 166 21.36 -19.09 34.12
CA SER A 166 20.18 -19.08 34.98
C SER A 166 18.90 -18.92 34.16
N VAL A 167 17.91 -19.73 34.50
CA VAL A 167 16.55 -19.62 33.96
C VAL A 167 15.61 -19.40 35.13
N THR A 168 15.02 -18.21 35.23
CA THR A 168 13.99 -17.93 36.23
C THR A 168 12.63 -18.09 35.59
N ALA A 169 11.79 -18.97 36.15
CA ALA A 169 10.44 -19.19 35.69
C ALA A 169 9.47 -18.95 36.84
N GLY A 170 8.47 -18.11 36.63
CA GLY A 170 7.38 -17.87 37.56
C GLY A 170 6.03 -17.91 36.87
N THR A 171 4.97 -18.16 37.62
CA THR A 171 3.60 -18.04 37.11
C THR A 171 2.66 -17.51 38.18
N GLU A 172 1.63 -16.82 37.71
CA GLU A 172 0.51 -16.37 38.52
C GLU A 172 -0.53 -17.49 38.68
N VAL A 173 -0.98 -17.69 39.92
CA VAL A 173 -2.05 -18.61 40.29
C VAL A 173 -3.20 -17.80 40.86
N ALA A 174 -4.42 -18.05 40.39
CA ALA A 174 -5.62 -17.45 40.94
C ALA A 174 -6.47 -18.50 41.66
N THR A 175 -7.14 -18.10 42.73
CA THR A 175 -8.14 -18.91 43.41
C THR A 175 -9.41 -18.12 43.71
N LEU A 176 -10.55 -18.79 43.72
CA LEU A 176 -11.70 -18.35 44.51
C LEU A 176 -11.41 -18.63 45.99
N GLN A 177 -11.78 -17.72 46.89
CA GLN A 177 -11.62 -17.96 48.33
C GLN A 177 -12.29 -19.27 48.78
N TYR A 178 -11.52 -20.11 49.49
CA TYR A 178 -12.00 -21.31 50.18
C TYR A 178 -12.34 -21.00 51.64
N GLU A 179 -13.30 -21.76 52.19
CA GLU A 179 -13.55 -21.77 53.64
C GLU A 179 -12.47 -22.55 54.40
N GLU A 180 -11.86 -23.54 53.74
CA GLU A 180 -10.82 -24.43 54.26
C GLU A 180 -9.47 -24.18 53.57
N TRP A 181 -8.37 -24.59 54.21
CA TRP A 181 -7.03 -24.46 53.66
C TRP A 181 -6.72 -25.62 52.71
N HIS A 182 -6.19 -25.32 51.52
CA HIS A 182 -5.76 -26.30 50.54
C HIS A 182 -4.26 -26.14 50.24
N GLU A 183 -3.52 -27.26 50.25
CA GLU A 183 -2.10 -27.24 49.92
C GLU A 183 -1.94 -27.02 48.41
N THR A 184 -1.29 -25.93 48.00
CA THR A 184 -1.11 -25.63 46.57
C THR A 184 0.36 -25.47 46.25
N ALA A 185 0.80 -26.10 45.18
CA ALA A 185 2.16 -26.05 44.70
C ALA A 185 2.22 -26.02 43.17
N LEU A 186 3.33 -25.53 42.64
CA LEU A 186 3.64 -25.55 41.22
C LEU A 186 4.82 -26.46 40.97
N ARG A 187 4.68 -27.40 40.03
CA ARG A 187 5.81 -28.17 39.53
C ARG A 187 6.22 -27.63 38.17
N PHE A 188 7.47 -27.23 38.08
CA PHE A 188 8.10 -26.77 36.84
C PHE A 188 9.05 -27.84 36.33
N ARG A 189 8.97 -28.17 35.03
CA ARG A 189 9.90 -29.07 34.34
C ARG A 189 10.36 -28.47 33.03
N ILE A 190 11.66 -28.50 32.77
CA ILE A 190 12.26 -28.03 31.51
C ILE A 190 12.63 -29.22 30.64
N TYR A 191 12.25 -29.16 29.36
CA TYR A 191 12.60 -30.13 28.32
C TYR A 191 13.28 -29.44 27.15
N GLU A 192 14.17 -30.13 26.43
CA GLU A 192 14.58 -29.69 25.09
C GLU A 192 13.43 -29.94 24.10
N SER A 193 13.18 -29.10 23.10
CA SER A 193 12.18 -29.45 22.07
C SER A 193 12.65 -30.64 21.21
N ARG A 194 11.80 -31.67 21.00
CA ARG A 194 12.14 -32.85 20.17
C ARG A 194 12.41 -32.55 18.69
N PHE A 195 12.11 -31.33 18.25
CA PHE A 195 12.17 -30.96 16.84
C PHE A 195 13.23 -29.89 16.52
N ASN A 196 14.11 -29.57 17.48
CA ASN A 196 15.27 -28.74 17.21
C ASN A 196 16.05 -29.28 15.99
N GLY A 197 16.35 -28.41 15.02
CA GLY A 197 17.10 -28.75 13.79
C GLY A 197 16.38 -29.62 12.75
N LYS A 198 15.09 -29.97 12.95
CA LYS A 198 14.32 -30.80 11.99
C LYS A 198 13.30 -30.02 11.15
N ARG A 199 13.11 -28.70 11.40
CA ARG A 199 11.91 -27.95 10.99
C ARG A 199 12.01 -27.05 9.77
N GLU A 200 13.20 -26.68 9.29
CA GLU A 200 13.29 -25.79 8.11
C GLU A 200 12.60 -26.40 6.86
N ASN A 201 12.56 -27.74 6.77
CA ASN A 201 11.94 -28.48 5.68
C ASN A 201 10.77 -29.38 6.09
N SER A 202 10.38 -29.44 7.38
CA SER A 202 9.27 -30.29 7.82
C SER A 202 7.96 -29.50 7.84
N PHE A 203 7.08 -29.78 6.88
CA PHE A 203 5.77 -29.14 6.71
C PHE A 203 4.68 -29.64 7.67
N ALA A 204 5.00 -30.59 8.56
CA ALA A 204 4.05 -31.07 9.55
C ALA A 204 3.74 -29.92 10.52
N GLN A 205 2.47 -29.51 10.61
CA GLN A 205 1.98 -28.85 11.81
C GLN A 205 2.36 -29.75 12.98
N ILE A 206 3.06 -29.17 13.95
CA ILE A 206 3.31 -29.89 15.19
C ILE A 206 2.02 -29.85 15.98
N SER A 207 1.32 -30.98 15.90
CA SER A 207 0.83 -31.75 17.05
C SER A 207 1.17 -31.14 18.42
N SER A 208 0.19 -31.07 19.32
CA SER A 208 0.28 -30.60 20.71
C SER A 208 1.67 -30.53 21.40
N TYR A 209 1.87 -29.58 22.31
CA TYR A 209 3.08 -29.50 23.17
C TYR A 209 3.46 -30.83 23.87
N GLU A 210 2.47 -31.68 24.15
CA GLU A 210 2.67 -33.03 24.71
C GLU A 210 3.44 -33.92 23.75
N GLU A 211 3.10 -33.86 22.47
CA GLU A 211 3.89 -34.49 21.43
C GLU A 211 5.30 -33.89 21.42
N GLU A 212 5.44 -32.57 21.44
CA GLU A 212 6.75 -31.90 21.40
C GLU A 212 7.73 -32.32 22.52
N VAL A 213 7.22 -32.61 23.71
CA VAL A 213 7.99 -33.21 24.81
C VAL A 213 8.19 -34.71 24.55
N GLY A 214 7.12 -35.44 24.25
CA GLY A 214 7.16 -36.89 24.03
C GLY A 214 7.40 -37.71 25.31
N ASP A 215 6.85 -38.93 25.33
CA ASP A 215 6.78 -39.78 26.54
C ASP A 215 8.14 -40.24 27.11
N ARG A 216 9.24 -40.04 26.39
CA ARG A 216 10.57 -40.54 26.74
C ARG A 216 11.66 -39.46 26.77
N GLN A 217 11.32 -38.17 26.70
CA GLN A 217 12.34 -37.13 26.85
C GLN A 217 12.81 -37.01 28.29
N GLU A 218 14.13 -36.87 28.44
CA GLU A 218 14.78 -36.59 29.71
C GLU A 218 14.47 -35.17 30.17
N VAL A 219 14.12 -35.02 31.45
CA VAL A 219 13.88 -33.72 32.08
C VAL A 219 15.23 -33.03 32.30
N VAL A 220 15.42 -31.86 31.71
CA VAL A 220 16.66 -31.08 31.85
C VAL A 220 16.79 -30.49 33.25
N ALA A 221 15.68 -30.01 33.82
CA ALA A 221 15.62 -29.51 35.19
C ALA A 221 14.19 -29.60 35.74
N GLU A 222 14.03 -29.85 37.03
CA GLU A 222 12.72 -29.78 37.70
C GLU A 222 12.77 -29.14 39.08
N SER A 223 11.64 -28.57 39.48
CA SER A 223 11.44 -28.05 40.83
C SER A 223 9.97 -28.04 41.21
N LEU A 224 9.71 -28.15 42.52
CA LEU A 224 8.39 -28.01 43.13
C LEU A 224 8.42 -26.81 44.07
N VAL A 225 7.55 -25.84 43.83
CA VAL A 225 7.48 -24.59 44.60
C VAL A 225 6.12 -24.52 45.31
N PRO A 226 6.08 -24.42 46.65
CA PRO A 226 4.83 -24.17 47.36
C PRO A 226 4.32 -22.75 47.07
N VAL A 227 3.00 -22.59 46.92
CA VAL A 227 2.36 -21.28 46.80
C VAL A 227 1.98 -20.83 48.22
N GLU A 228 2.80 -19.97 48.85
CA GLU A 228 2.65 -19.61 50.27
C GLU A 228 1.32 -18.87 50.56
N ARG A 229 0.47 -19.44 51.44
CA ARG A 229 -0.83 -18.89 51.96
C ARG A 229 -1.99 -18.77 50.97
N LEU A 230 -2.51 -19.91 50.53
CA LEU A 230 -3.91 -20.05 50.07
C LEU A 230 -4.83 -20.42 51.25
N GLY A 231 -5.19 -19.43 52.08
CA GLY A 231 -6.31 -19.59 53.03
C GLY A 231 -6.16 -18.89 54.40
N GLN A 232 -6.93 -17.81 54.60
CA GLN A 232 -7.88 -17.66 55.71
C GLN A 232 -8.77 -16.43 55.47
N ALA A 233 -10.08 -16.63 55.55
CA ALA A 233 -11.06 -15.55 55.54
C ALA A 233 -10.78 -14.54 56.67
N GLY A 234 -10.68 -13.26 56.32
CA GLY A 234 -11.10 -12.22 57.23
C GLY A 234 -12.58 -12.41 57.49
N LYS A 235 -12.96 -12.81 58.71
CA LYS A 235 -14.35 -12.82 59.17
C LYS A 235 -14.91 -11.41 59.07
N ASN A 236 -15.47 -11.04 57.92
CA ASN A 236 -16.48 -9.99 57.77
C ASN A 236 -17.22 -10.29 56.46
N GLY A 237 -18.47 -10.71 56.59
CA GLY A 237 -19.30 -11.20 55.49
C GLY A 237 -19.44 -10.19 54.35
N ASN A 238 -19.66 -10.77 53.16
CA ASN A 238 -19.99 -10.15 51.87
C ASN A 238 -18.80 -9.75 50.97
N SER A 239 -18.04 -10.74 50.50
CA SER A 239 -17.70 -10.97 49.08
C SER A 239 -16.70 -12.12 48.96
N VAL A 240 -16.97 -13.11 48.10
CA VAL A 240 -16.01 -14.18 47.75
C VAL A 240 -14.99 -13.56 46.80
N GLY A 241 -13.88 -13.04 47.33
CA GLY A 241 -12.86 -12.37 46.52
C GLY A 241 -11.98 -13.35 45.73
N LYS A 242 -11.54 -12.95 44.53
CA LYS A 242 -10.46 -13.61 43.77
C LYS A 242 -9.12 -13.17 44.36
N VAL A 243 -8.23 -14.11 44.65
CA VAL A 243 -6.85 -13.84 45.11
C VAL A 243 -5.88 -14.33 44.04
N THR A 244 -4.92 -13.49 43.64
CA THR A 244 -3.83 -13.86 42.73
C THR A 244 -2.51 -13.87 43.50
N MET A 245 -1.69 -14.89 43.27
CA MET A 245 -0.39 -15.09 43.90
C MET A 245 0.64 -15.45 42.84
N GLU A 246 1.91 -15.12 43.09
CA GLU A 246 3.02 -15.47 42.20
C GLU A 246 3.96 -16.43 42.92
N ALA A 247 4.43 -17.44 42.20
CA ALA A 247 5.48 -18.34 42.67
C ALA A 247 6.49 -18.56 41.54
N ALA A 248 7.77 -18.51 41.88
CA ALA A 248 8.88 -18.57 40.93
C ALA A 248 10.00 -19.48 41.43
N VAL A 249 10.77 -20.00 40.47
CA VAL A 249 11.96 -20.81 40.70
C VAL A 249 13.08 -20.37 39.78
N ARG A 250 14.33 -20.51 40.25
CA ARG A 250 15.54 -20.32 39.45
C ARG A 250 16.21 -21.67 39.20
N PHE A 251 16.42 -22.01 37.94
CA PHE A 251 17.19 -23.16 37.48
C PHE A 251 18.59 -22.74 37.06
N GLN A 252 19.54 -23.68 37.14
CA GLN A 252 20.89 -23.56 36.58
C GLN A 252 21.08 -24.61 35.50
N LEU A 253 21.39 -24.16 34.29
CA LEU A 253 21.65 -25.02 33.13
C LEU A 253 23.14 -24.92 32.75
N ASP A 254 23.85 -26.04 32.75
CA ASP A 254 25.26 -26.09 32.35
C ASP A 254 25.37 -26.17 30.82
N ARG A 255 26.07 -25.20 30.21
CA ARG A 255 26.34 -25.11 28.77
C ARG A 255 25.13 -25.42 27.88
N PRO A 256 24.00 -24.71 28.05
CA PRO A 256 22.81 -24.93 27.25
C PRO A 256 23.04 -24.53 25.79
N LYS A 257 22.19 -25.05 24.90
CA LYS A 257 22.19 -24.65 23.48
C LYS A 257 21.41 -23.34 23.34
N LEU A 258 21.97 -22.41 22.57
CA LEU A 258 21.40 -21.08 22.41
C LEU A 258 20.43 -21.02 21.22
N TRP A 259 19.46 -20.13 21.32
CA TRP A 259 18.60 -19.75 20.22
C TRP A 259 19.34 -18.75 19.32
N GLU A 260 19.44 -19.06 18.02
CA GLU A 260 20.03 -18.22 16.98
C GLU A 260 19.14 -18.19 15.73
N THR A 261 19.37 -17.24 14.81
CA THR A 261 18.56 -17.13 13.57
C THR A 261 18.73 -18.32 12.63
N GLU A 262 19.91 -18.94 12.62
CA GLU A 262 20.22 -20.12 11.80
C GLU A 262 20.00 -21.43 12.57
N THR A 263 20.19 -21.42 13.89
CA THR A 263 19.97 -22.58 14.77
C THR A 263 19.03 -22.20 15.92
N PRO A 264 17.71 -22.07 15.67
CA PRO A 264 16.76 -21.62 16.67
C PRO A 264 16.43 -22.72 17.68
N PHE A 265 17.34 -22.97 18.63
CA PHE A 265 17.15 -24.00 19.64
C PHE A 265 16.11 -23.57 20.69
N LEU A 266 15.09 -24.41 20.90
CA LEU A 266 13.98 -24.16 21.81
C LEU A 266 13.94 -25.18 22.96
N TYR A 267 13.55 -24.68 24.12
CA TYR A 267 13.18 -25.44 25.30
C TYR A 267 11.68 -25.29 25.57
N ILE A 268 11.13 -26.22 26.35
CA ILE A 268 9.73 -26.23 26.77
C ILE A 268 9.70 -26.26 28.29
N LEU A 269 9.04 -25.26 28.89
CA LEU A 269 8.66 -25.27 30.29
C LEU A 269 7.27 -25.90 30.43
N LYS A 270 7.17 -27.01 31.15
CA LYS A 270 5.90 -27.59 31.60
C LYS A 270 5.63 -27.12 33.02
N THR A 271 4.49 -26.46 33.22
CA THR A 271 4.01 -25.96 34.51
C THR A 271 2.78 -26.75 34.93
N GLU A 272 2.89 -27.52 36.02
CA GLU A 272 1.79 -28.29 36.60
C GLU A 272 1.32 -27.58 37.88
N LEU A 273 0.03 -27.27 37.98
CA LEU A 273 -0.60 -26.79 39.21
C LEU A 273 -1.10 -27.99 40.02
N LEU A 274 -0.63 -28.11 41.26
CA LEU A 274 -1.02 -29.14 42.20
C LEU A 274 -1.86 -28.53 43.32
N VAL A 275 -3.03 -29.13 43.60
CA VAL A 275 -3.86 -28.82 44.78
C VAL A 275 -4.06 -30.13 45.56
N ASP A 276 -3.70 -30.14 46.83
CA ASP A 276 -3.69 -31.31 47.72
C ASP A 276 -3.00 -32.53 47.08
N GLY A 277 -1.85 -32.28 46.42
CA GLY A 277 -1.06 -33.30 45.73
C GLY A 277 -1.62 -33.78 44.38
N ARG A 278 -2.81 -33.33 43.96
CA ARG A 278 -3.42 -33.67 42.67
C ARG A 278 -3.09 -32.61 41.62
N ILE A 279 -2.68 -33.04 40.42
CA ILE A 279 -2.51 -32.14 39.28
C ILE A 279 -3.90 -31.66 38.80
N CYS A 280 -4.15 -30.36 38.94
CA CYS A 280 -5.39 -29.69 38.55
C CYS A 280 -5.33 -29.07 37.16
N GLN A 281 -4.16 -28.53 36.79
CA GLN A 281 -3.95 -27.88 35.50
C GLN A 281 -2.50 -28.10 35.03
N THR A 282 -2.30 -28.11 33.72
CA THR A 282 -0.97 -28.18 33.11
C THR A 282 -0.89 -27.19 31.94
N GLU A 283 0.14 -26.38 31.93
CA GLU A 283 0.45 -25.44 30.86
C GLU A 283 1.86 -25.66 30.33
N TYR A 284 2.07 -25.23 29.08
CA TYR A 284 3.35 -25.34 28.39
C TYR A 284 3.74 -23.97 27.84
N SER A 285 5.02 -23.63 27.94
CA SER A 285 5.58 -22.41 27.35
C SER A 285 6.90 -22.73 26.65
N ARG A 286 7.01 -22.35 25.38
CA ARG A 286 8.30 -22.36 24.67
C ARG A 286 9.14 -21.18 25.11
N PHE A 287 10.44 -21.40 25.19
CA PHE A 287 11.42 -20.34 25.38
C PHE A 287 12.76 -20.74 24.75
N GLY A 288 13.65 -19.76 24.59
CA GLY A 288 15.00 -19.96 24.07
C GLY A 288 16.00 -19.10 24.84
N LEU A 289 17.23 -19.59 24.97
CA LEU A 289 18.29 -18.89 25.66
C LEU A 289 19.10 -18.08 24.65
N ARG A 290 19.17 -16.76 24.84
CA ARG A 290 19.93 -15.85 23.99
C ARG A 290 20.38 -14.61 24.77
N THR A 291 21.41 -13.93 24.28
CA THR A 291 21.74 -12.57 24.72
C THR A 291 21.48 -11.58 23.60
N LEU A 292 20.95 -10.41 23.96
CA LEU A 292 20.77 -9.28 23.06
C LEU A 292 21.65 -8.14 23.56
N GLU A 293 22.46 -7.57 22.67
CA GLU A 293 23.23 -6.36 22.95
C GLU A 293 23.01 -5.32 21.84
N TYR A 294 22.84 -4.07 22.26
CA TYR A 294 22.66 -2.92 21.41
C TYR A 294 23.78 -1.93 21.71
N ASN A 295 24.70 -1.79 20.77
CA ASN A 295 25.92 -1.02 20.91
C ASN A 295 25.84 0.26 20.07
N THR A 296 26.20 1.40 20.66
CA THR A 296 26.10 2.71 19.99
C THR A 296 27.04 2.85 18.81
N GLU A 297 28.14 2.09 18.76
CA GLU A 297 29.18 2.19 17.72
C GLU A 297 29.12 1.05 16.70
N SER A 298 28.58 -0.10 17.10
CA SER A 298 28.60 -1.35 16.33
C SER A 298 27.23 -2.00 16.17
N GLY A 299 26.13 -1.34 16.52
CA GLY A 299 24.79 -1.82 16.24
C GLY A 299 24.38 -3.04 17.06
N PHE A 300 23.81 -4.05 16.41
CA PHE A 300 23.11 -5.16 17.07
C PHE A 300 23.95 -6.43 17.17
N TRP A 301 23.89 -7.08 18.34
CA TRP A 301 24.61 -8.30 18.65
C TRP A 301 23.67 -9.35 19.23
N LEU A 302 23.75 -10.57 18.71
CA LEU A 302 23.03 -11.75 19.18
C LEU A 302 24.04 -12.82 19.61
N ASN A 303 24.00 -13.24 20.88
CA ASN A 303 24.91 -14.26 21.43
C ASN A 303 26.40 -13.90 21.22
N GLY A 304 26.76 -12.62 21.33
CA GLY A 304 28.13 -12.13 21.12
C GLY A 304 28.58 -12.11 19.65
N LYS A 305 27.67 -12.30 18.70
CA LYS A 305 27.92 -12.15 17.26
C LYS A 305 27.26 -10.88 16.74
N HIS A 306 28.04 -10.01 16.10
CA HIS A 306 27.52 -8.84 15.40
C HIS A 306 26.71 -9.28 14.18
N ILE A 307 25.46 -8.85 14.11
CA ILE A 307 24.58 -9.08 12.96
C ILE A 307 23.79 -7.81 12.64
N LYS A 308 23.71 -7.43 11.36
CA LYS A 308 22.76 -6.40 10.94
C LYS A 308 21.35 -6.98 10.86
N ILE A 309 20.39 -6.21 11.31
CA ILE A 309 18.96 -6.46 11.11
C ILE A 309 18.66 -6.21 9.62
N LYS A 310 18.36 -7.29 8.91
CA LYS A 310 17.92 -7.33 7.51
C LYS A 310 16.42 -7.59 7.53
N GLY A 311 15.69 -6.55 7.91
CA GLY A 311 14.29 -6.64 8.29
C GLY A 311 13.33 -6.22 7.17
N VAL A 312 12.09 -6.68 7.29
CA VAL A 312 10.94 -6.20 6.50
C VAL A 312 9.80 -5.79 7.44
N CYS A 313 9.02 -4.78 7.04
CA CYS A 313 7.71 -4.53 7.62
C CYS A 313 6.67 -5.48 6.99
N GLU A 314 5.82 -6.07 7.82
CA GLU A 314 4.75 -6.97 7.38
C GLU A 314 3.41 -6.60 8.02
N HIS A 315 2.40 -6.37 7.18
CA HIS A 315 1.00 -6.35 7.59
C HIS A 315 0.45 -7.78 7.83
N HIS A 316 -0.71 -7.85 8.49
CA HIS A 316 -1.26 -9.13 8.99
C HIS A 316 -2.05 -9.94 7.96
N ASP A 317 -2.47 -9.34 6.84
CA ASP A 317 -3.23 -10.06 5.83
C ASP A 317 -2.38 -11.13 5.11
N LEU A 318 -3.10 -12.11 4.55
CA LEU A 318 -2.55 -13.27 3.87
C LEU A 318 -3.01 -13.30 2.40
N GLY A 319 -3.04 -12.13 1.74
CA GLY A 319 -3.46 -11.98 0.34
C GLY A 319 -4.92 -12.38 0.14
N SER A 320 -5.20 -13.30 -0.79
CA SER A 320 -6.56 -13.79 -1.05
C SER A 320 -7.26 -14.48 0.14
N LEU A 321 -6.58 -14.77 1.24
CA LEU A 321 -7.20 -15.22 2.49
C LEU A 321 -7.77 -14.05 3.33
N GLY A 322 -7.37 -12.82 3.04
CA GLY A 322 -7.70 -11.63 3.82
C GLY A 322 -7.03 -11.67 5.19
N ALA A 323 -7.74 -11.18 6.20
CA ALA A 323 -7.24 -11.19 7.58
C ALA A 323 -7.36 -12.56 8.27
N ALA A 324 -8.12 -13.51 7.72
CA ALA A 324 -8.35 -14.82 8.33
C ALA A 324 -7.02 -15.57 8.51
N TYR A 325 -6.52 -15.63 9.75
CA TYR A 325 -5.19 -16.13 10.02
C TYR A 325 -5.06 -17.62 9.70
N ASN A 326 -4.00 -17.99 8.98
CA ASN A 326 -3.64 -19.37 8.69
C ASN A 326 -2.13 -19.58 8.87
N GLN A 327 -1.76 -20.54 9.72
CA GLN A 327 -0.37 -20.81 10.06
C GLN A 327 0.45 -21.33 8.87
N THR A 328 -0.16 -22.15 7.98
CA THR A 328 0.52 -22.68 6.79
C THR A 328 0.85 -21.54 5.80
N ALA A 329 -0.07 -20.59 5.61
CA ALA A 329 0.17 -19.40 4.79
C ALA A 329 1.27 -18.50 5.39
N MET A 330 1.24 -18.25 6.70
CA MET A 330 2.28 -17.45 7.36
C MET A 330 3.66 -18.13 7.31
N ARG A 331 3.72 -19.46 7.47
CA ARG A 331 4.95 -20.24 7.29
C ARG A 331 5.50 -20.13 5.86
N ARG A 332 4.61 -20.12 4.85
CA ARG A 332 5.00 -19.85 3.46
C ARG A 332 5.62 -18.45 3.32
N LYS A 333 5.00 -17.39 3.89
CA LYS A 333 5.57 -16.03 3.88
C LYS A 333 6.97 -16.00 4.50
N PHE A 334 7.14 -16.55 5.71
CA PHE A 334 8.45 -16.59 6.39
C PHE A 334 9.52 -17.32 5.58
N ARG A 335 9.16 -18.44 4.92
CA ARG A 335 10.08 -19.16 4.03
C ARG A 335 10.54 -18.28 2.87
N ILE A 336 9.63 -17.57 2.20
CA ILE A 336 9.97 -16.70 1.07
C ILE A 336 10.87 -15.54 1.53
N LEU A 337 10.57 -14.94 2.69
CA LEU A 337 11.39 -13.89 3.31
C LEU A 337 12.80 -14.39 3.69
N LYS A 338 12.92 -15.53 4.40
CA LYS A 338 14.24 -16.13 4.69
C LYS A 338 15.00 -16.45 3.40
N ASN A 339 14.30 -16.89 2.36
CA ASN A 339 14.91 -17.09 1.04
C ASN A 339 15.41 -15.79 0.40
N MET A 340 14.85 -14.63 0.75
CA MET A 340 15.38 -13.31 0.35
C MET A 340 16.64 -12.92 1.16
N GLY A 341 16.93 -13.60 2.26
CA GLY A 341 18.00 -13.21 3.20
C GLY A 341 17.51 -12.36 4.37
N VAL A 342 16.19 -12.26 4.57
CA VAL A 342 15.59 -11.60 5.73
C VAL A 342 15.89 -12.39 7.00
N ASN A 343 16.25 -11.68 8.06
CA ASN A 343 16.41 -12.25 9.41
C ASN A 343 15.50 -11.61 10.46
N ALA A 344 14.72 -10.58 10.11
CA ALA A 344 13.81 -9.92 11.03
C ALA A 344 12.49 -9.47 10.38
N VAL A 345 11.42 -9.42 11.17
CA VAL A 345 10.12 -8.86 10.78
C VAL A 345 9.69 -7.81 11.81
N ARG A 346 9.24 -6.66 11.33
CA ARG A 346 8.49 -5.67 12.11
C ARG A 346 7.00 -5.86 11.84
N THR A 347 6.21 -6.07 12.89
CA THR A 347 4.76 -6.35 12.79
C THR A 347 3.97 -5.04 12.62
N ALA A 348 4.17 -4.39 11.47
CA ALA A 348 3.61 -3.10 11.14
C ALA A 348 2.07 -3.16 11.03
N HIS A 349 1.28 -2.43 11.80
CA HIS A 349 1.63 -1.62 12.99
C HIS A 349 0.74 -2.04 14.17
N ASN A 350 0.76 -3.33 14.47
CA ASN A 350 -0.20 -3.96 15.36
C ASN A 350 0.30 -5.30 15.92
N MET A 351 -0.33 -5.69 17.02
CA MET A 351 0.02 -6.92 17.75
C MET A 351 -0.20 -8.14 16.84
N PRO A 352 0.82 -8.99 16.63
CA PRO A 352 0.73 -10.11 15.70
C PRO A 352 -0.19 -11.22 16.22
N ALA A 353 -0.51 -12.21 15.38
CA ALA A 353 -1.15 -13.44 15.85
C ALA A 353 -0.19 -14.24 16.75
N ALA A 354 -0.72 -14.94 17.75
CA ALA A 354 0.10 -15.75 18.66
C ALA A 354 0.91 -16.81 17.88
N GLU A 355 0.30 -17.44 16.89
CA GLU A 355 0.95 -18.44 16.04
C GLU A 355 2.05 -17.86 15.14
N LEU A 356 2.05 -16.56 14.85
CA LEU A 356 3.16 -15.92 14.14
C LEU A 356 4.42 -15.90 15.02
N MET A 357 4.24 -15.63 16.31
CA MET A 357 5.35 -15.64 17.28
C MET A 357 5.89 -17.06 17.49
N ASP A 358 5.00 -18.07 17.56
CA ASP A 358 5.40 -19.48 17.55
C ASP A 358 6.25 -19.79 16.30
N LEU A 359 5.83 -19.33 15.12
CA LEU A 359 6.59 -19.52 13.88
C LEU A 359 7.93 -18.79 13.88
N ALA A 360 8.00 -17.60 14.46
CA ALA A 360 9.21 -16.80 14.51
C ALA A 360 10.29 -17.48 15.35
N ASP A 361 9.89 -17.98 16.51
CA ASP A 361 10.74 -18.79 17.38
C ASP A 361 11.27 -20.04 16.69
N GLU A 362 10.40 -20.77 15.97
CA GLU A 362 10.74 -22.01 15.28
C GLU A 362 11.66 -21.83 14.07
N THR A 363 11.57 -20.67 13.41
CA THR A 363 12.27 -20.39 12.16
C THR A 363 13.49 -19.49 12.34
N GLY A 364 13.74 -19.00 13.56
CA GLY A 364 14.85 -18.08 13.83
C GLY A 364 14.60 -16.68 13.26
N MET A 365 13.34 -16.27 13.11
CA MET A 365 12.98 -14.92 12.64
C MET A 365 12.98 -13.97 13.84
N LEU A 366 13.79 -12.92 13.82
CA LEU A 366 13.75 -11.88 14.85
C LEU A 366 12.49 -11.02 14.68
N ILE A 367 11.89 -10.56 15.77
CA ILE A 367 10.64 -9.80 15.75
C ILE A 367 10.79 -8.47 16.48
N GLN A 368 10.56 -7.37 15.77
CA GLN A 368 10.11 -6.13 16.37
C GLN A 368 8.59 -6.20 16.44
N SER A 369 8.07 -6.46 17.64
CA SER A 369 6.62 -6.49 17.86
C SER A 369 6.14 -5.06 18.08
N GLU A 370 5.02 -4.66 17.48
CA GLU A 370 4.51 -3.30 17.53
C GLU A 370 3.07 -3.22 17.99
N ALA A 371 2.74 -2.22 18.81
CA ALA A 371 1.42 -2.09 19.40
C ALA A 371 0.48 -1.14 18.67
N PHE A 372 0.93 0.07 18.31
CA PHE A 372 0.02 1.17 17.99
C PHE A 372 0.45 1.95 16.75
N ASP A 373 -0.53 2.31 15.92
CA ASP A 373 -0.36 3.26 14.82
C ASP A 373 -0.83 4.67 15.19
N MET A 374 -1.53 4.83 16.32
CA MET A 374 -2.01 6.10 16.85
C MET A 374 -2.11 6.04 18.38
N TRP A 375 -1.95 7.18 19.04
CA TRP A 375 -2.21 7.34 20.48
C TRP A 375 -3.49 8.16 20.71
N GLU A 376 -3.42 9.36 21.29
CA GLU A 376 -4.60 10.20 21.53
C GLU A 376 -5.03 10.96 20.27
N LYS A 377 -4.10 11.22 19.33
CA LYS A 377 -4.42 11.84 18.04
C LYS A 377 -4.71 10.79 16.98
N ALA A 378 -5.91 10.89 16.42
CA ALA A 378 -6.36 10.08 15.31
C ALA A 378 -5.55 10.33 14.02
N LYS A 379 -5.29 9.27 13.28
CA LYS A 379 -4.89 9.31 11.86
C LYS A 379 -6.10 9.20 10.95
N ASN A 380 -7.16 8.51 11.38
CA ASN A 380 -8.45 8.36 10.70
C ASN A 380 -9.62 8.51 11.69
N THR A 381 -10.77 8.94 11.19
CA THR A 381 -11.96 9.30 12.01
C THR A 381 -12.38 8.25 13.03
N PHE A 382 -12.34 6.95 12.68
CA PHE A 382 -12.84 5.85 13.51
C PHE A 382 -11.76 4.88 13.98
N ASP A 383 -10.48 5.29 13.91
CA ASP A 383 -9.36 4.47 14.36
C ASP A 383 -9.32 4.28 15.88
N TYR A 384 -8.25 3.67 16.39
CA TYR A 384 -8.12 3.33 17.80
C TYR A 384 -7.95 4.55 18.73
N ALA A 385 -7.65 5.75 18.22
CA ALA A 385 -7.38 6.91 19.07
C ALA A 385 -8.55 7.27 20.00
N ARG A 386 -9.79 7.03 19.55
CA ARG A 386 -11.01 7.22 20.36
C ARG A 386 -11.14 6.28 21.57
N PHE A 387 -10.40 5.17 21.58
CA PHE A 387 -10.39 4.19 22.65
C PHE A 387 -9.08 4.20 23.45
N PHE A 388 -8.01 4.74 22.87
CA PHE A 388 -6.67 4.70 23.44
C PHE A 388 -6.62 5.13 24.93
N PRO A 389 -7.17 6.28 25.36
CA PRO A 389 -7.06 6.73 26.76
C PRO A 389 -7.55 5.73 27.80
N ASP A 390 -8.60 4.98 27.45
CA ASP A 390 -9.28 4.05 28.35
C ASP A 390 -8.73 2.61 28.25
N TRP A 391 -8.21 2.23 27.08
CA TRP A 391 -7.90 0.83 26.75
C TRP A 391 -6.40 0.49 26.67
N TYR A 392 -5.50 1.46 26.45
CA TYR A 392 -4.09 1.16 26.16
C TYR A 392 -3.41 0.26 27.21
N ARG A 393 -3.78 0.38 28.50
CA ARG A 393 -3.21 -0.45 29.57
C ARG A 393 -3.61 -1.91 29.44
N ALA A 394 -4.89 -2.17 29.15
CA ALA A 394 -5.40 -3.51 28.95
C ALA A 394 -4.76 -4.15 27.70
N ASP A 395 -4.59 -3.36 26.64
CA ASP A 395 -3.97 -3.80 25.40
C ASP A 395 -2.47 -4.07 25.55
N VAL A 396 -1.71 -3.19 26.23
CA VAL A 396 -0.29 -3.43 26.55
C VAL A 396 -0.13 -4.65 27.47
N ALA A 397 -0.99 -4.82 28.48
CA ALA A 397 -0.97 -6.00 29.33
C ALA A 397 -1.20 -7.28 28.52
N SER A 398 -2.22 -7.30 27.65
CA SER A 398 -2.51 -8.44 26.77
C SER A 398 -1.32 -8.76 25.86
N TRP A 399 -0.80 -7.76 25.17
CA TRP A 399 0.30 -7.89 24.22
C TRP A 399 1.59 -8.41 24.86
N ILE A 400 2.09 -7.71 25.88
CA ILE A 400 3.38 -8.03 26.49
C ILE A 400 3.32 -9.36 27.22
N ARG A 401 2.24 -9.63 27.97
CA ARG A 401 2.14 -10.88 28.73
C ARG A 401 2.06 -12.11 27.84
N ARG A 402 1.36 -11.99 26.71
CA ARG A 402 1.27 -13.06 25.71
C ARG A 402 2.63 -13.33 25.09
N ASP A 403 3.38 -12.27 24.73
CA ASP A 403 4.55 -12.43 23.86
C ASP A 403 5.92 -12.45 24.58
N ARG A 404 6.00 -12.04 25.84
CA ARG A 404 7.27 -11.84 26.59
C ARG A 404 8.19 -13.05 26.74
N ASN A 405 7.70 -14.26 26.49
CA ASN A 405 8.52 -15.49 26.59
C ASN A 405 9.13 -15.92 25.24
N HIS A 406 8.72 -15.31 24.12
CA HIS A 406 9.19 -15.68 22.79
C HIS A 406 10.65 -15.23 22.58
N PRO A 407 11.59 -16.15 22.28
CA PRO A 407 12.96 -15.76 21.98
C PRO A 407 13.13 -14.94 20.70
N SER A 408 12.17 -14.98 19.79
CA SER A 408 12.21 -14.15 18.59
C SER A 408 12.07 -12.66 18.87
N VAL A 409 11.41 -12.25 19.96
CA VAL A 409 11.18 -10.82 20.25
C VAL A 409 12.52 -10.14 20.58
N ILE A 410 12.84 -9.10 19.83
CA ILE A 410 14.01 -8.25 20.07
C ILE A 410 13.64 -6.81 20.42
N MET A 411 12.43 -6.34 20.09
CA MET A 411 12.02 -4.96 20.40
C MET A 411 10.52 -4.88 20.62
N TRP A 412 10.10 -4.05 21.59
CA TRP A 412 8.72 -3.64 21.81
C TRP A 412 8.49 -2.23 21.27
N SER A 413 7.87 -2.09 20.10
CA SER A 413 7.54 -0.79 19.51
C SER A 413 6.20 -0.26 20.04
N ILE A 414 6.24 0.85 20.76
CA ILE A 414 5.04 1.46 21.37
C ILE A 414 4.28 2.40 20.42
N GLY A 415 4.77 2.60 19.20
CA GLY A 415 4.16 3.53 18.27
C GLY A 415 4.86 3.63 16.91
N ASN A 416 4.08 3.84 15.86
CA ASN A 416 4.56 4.19 14.52
C ASN A 416 4.05 5.57 14.09
N GLU A 417 4.96 6.47 13.70
CA GLU A 417 4.65 7.79 13.12
C GLU A 417 3.59 8.56 13.93
N ILE A 418 3.78 8.59 15.24
CA ILE A 418 2.78 9.09 16.17
C ILE A 418 2.78 10.63 16.16
N TYR A 419 1.66 11.24 15.78
CA TYR A 419 1.50 12.70 15.76
C TYR A 419 1.79 13.36 17.11
N ASP A 420 1.35 12.76 18.22
CA ASP A 420 1.58 13.28 19.57
C ASP A 420 3.06 13.56 19.88
N THR A 421 3.99 12.79 19.29
CA THR A 421 5.42 12.88 19.61
C THR A 421 6.08 14.18 19.15
N HIS A 422 5.57 14.85 18.11
CA HIS A 422 6.21 16.05 17.56
C HIS A 422 5.49 17.36 17.91
N GLU A 423 4.22 17.29 18.34
CA GLU A 423 3.39 18.49 18.55
C GLU A 423 3.61 19.15 19.93
N GLY A 424 3.86 18.38 20.99
CA GLY A 424 4.06 18.98 22.33
C GLY A 424 4.33 18.00 23.48
N GLU A 425 4.43 18.53 24.71
CA GLU A 425 4.86 17.79 25.91
C GLU A 425 3.99 16.57 26.25
N ARG A 426 2.72 16.57 25.82
CA ARG A 426 1.80 15.44 26.04
C ARG A 426 2.31 14.14 25.40
N GLY A 427 2.91 14.21 24.22
CA GLY A 427 3.52 13.04 23.58
C GLY A 427 4.65 12.42 24.39
N LEU A 428 5.47 13.27 25.04
CA LEU A 428 6.53 12.81 25.94
C LEU A 428 5.98 12.14 27.21
N GLU A 429 4.88 12.66 27.76
CA GLU A 429 4.19 12.07 28.90
C GLU A 429 3.64 10.67 28.55
N ILE A 430 2.96 10.54 27.40
CA ILE A 430 2.42 9.26 26.91
C ILE A 430 3.57 8.27 26.65
N THR A 431 4.67 8.71 26.04
CA THR A 431 5.88 7.89 25.82
C THR A 431 6.37 7.28 27.14
N LYS A 432 6.48 8.09 28.21
CA LYS A 432 6.89 7.61 29.53
C LYS A 432 5.88 6.63 30.15
N LYS A 433 4.58 6.89 29.98
CA LYS A 433 3.50 6.01 30.45
C LYS A 433 3.54 4.64 29.77
N LEU A 434 3.69 4.61 28.45
CA LEU A 434 3.80 3.37 27.67
C LEU A 434 5.07 2.60 28.01
N LEU A 435 6.23 3.28 28.13
CA LEU A 435 7.48 2.67 28.60
C LEU A 435 7.28 1.99 29.97
N TRP A 436 6.62 2.67 30.91
CA TRP A 436 6.35 2.11 32.24
C TRP A 436 5.38 0.93 32.17
N GLU A 437 4.31 1.01 31.37
CA GLU A 437 3.33 -0.08 31.24
C GLU A 437 3.95 -1.33 30.60
N VAL A 438 4.83 -1.17 29.60
CA VAL A 438 5.59 -2.30 29.05
C VAL A 438 6.50 -2.91 30.11
N ARG A 439 7.29 -2.10 30.83
CA ARG A 439 8.19 -2.58 31.90
C ARG A 439 7.46 -3.23 33.07
N LYS A 440 6.22 -2.84 33.34
CA LYS A 440 5.37 -3.49 34.33
C LYS A 440 5.05 -4.94 33.95
N HIS A 441 4.93 -5.24 32.66
CA HIS A 441 4.59 -6.57 32.16
C HIS A 441 5.79 -7.39 31.66
N ASP A 442 6.92 -6.74 31.37
CA ASP A 442 8.24 -7.34 31.10
C ASP A 442 9.32 -6.75 32.03
N PRO A 443 9.28 -7.02 33.34
CA PRO A 443 10.18 -6.39 34.32
C PRO A 443 11.64 -6.86 34.23
N GLY A 444 11.86 -8.06 33.69
CA GLY A 444 13.18 -8.61 33.37
C GLY A 444 13.76 -8.09 32.05
N VAL A 445 13.01 -7.27 31.31
CA VAL A 445 13.44 -6.63 30.05
C VAL A 445 13.94 -7.69 29.05
N ASN A 446 13.09 -8.68 28.75
CA ASN A 446 13.38 -9.67 27.72
C ASN A 446 13.56 -9.03 26.34
N ALA A 447 12.96 -7.85 26.12
CA ALA A 447 13.30 -6.96 25.00
C ALA A 447 13.20 -5.46 25.39
N PRO A 448 14.03 -4.58 24.80
CA PRO A 448 13.94 -3.13 24.99
C PRO A 448 12.71 -2.52 24.29
N VAL A 449 12.30 -1.34 24.77
CA VAL A 449 11.21 -0.55 24.20
C VAL A 449 11.74 0.44 23.16
N THR A 450 11.04 0.59 22.05
CA THR A 450 11.36 1.50 20.94
C THR A 450 10.11 2.15 20.36
N LEU A 451 10.27 2.99 19.33
CA LEU A 451 9.21 3.49 18.46
C LEU A 451 9.80 3.73 17.07
N GLY A 452 8.94 3.74 16.03
CA GLY A 452 9.30 4.17 14.68
C GLY A 452 8.80 5.59 14.41
N SER A 453 9.70 6.51 14.00
CA SER A 453 9.33 7.92 13.81
C SER A 453 9.88 8.53 12.54
N ASN A 454 8.99 9.16 11.77
CA ASN A 454 9.28 10.08 10.66
C ASN A 454 9.40 11.55 11.13
N TYR A 455 9.34 11.78 12.44
CA TYR A 455 9.40 13.09 13.09
C TYR A 455 10.69 13.35 13.87
N LEU A 456 11.72 12.52 13.73
CA LEU A 456 13.02 12.75 14.41
C LEU A 456 13.74 14.07 14.07
N PRO A 457 13.44 14.78 12.96
CA PRO A 457 13.93 16.15 12.79
C PRO A 457 13.41 17.16 13.83
N TRP A 458 12.30 16.87 14.52
CA TRP A 458 11.67 17.77 15.48
C TRP A 458 12.17 17.53 16.90
N GLU A 459 12.44 18.62 17.63
CA GLU A 459 12.99 18.60 18.99
C GLU A 459 12.17 17.74 19.95
N ASN A 460 10.84 17.81 19.90
CA ASN A 460 10.00 17.06 20.84
C ASN A 460 10.00 15.54 20.57
N ALA A 461 10.11 15.13 19.31
CA ALA A 461 10.29 13.73 18.96
C ALA A 461 11.67 13.23 19.42
N GLN A 462 12.70 14.07 19.34
CA GLN A 462 14.02 13.78 19.90
C GLN A 462 13.98 13.62 21.43
N LYS A 463 13.17 14.40 22.15
CA LYS A 463 12.94 14.20 23.60
C LYS A 463 12.29 12.85 23.90
N CYS A 464 11.37 12.39 23.05
CA CYS A 464 10.76 11.06 23.20
C CYS A 464 11.78 9.94 22.92
N ALA A 465 12.58 10.09 21.85
CA ALA A 465 13.71 9.21 21.54
C ALA A 465 14.71 9.14 22.70
N ASP A 466 15.03 10.27 23.34
CA ASP A 466 15.95 10.34 24.47
C ASP A 466 15.45 9.57 25.70
N VAL A 467 14.13 9.46 25.90
CA VAL A 467 13.55 8.62 26.96
C VAL A 467 13.74 7.13 26.68
N LEU A 468 13.67 6.71 25.40
CA LEU A 468 13.76 5.31 25.01
C LEU A 468 15.20 4.84 24.76
N LYS A 469 16.08 5.74 24.31
CA LYS A 469 17.47 5.52 23.86
C LYS A 469 17.61 4.63 22.61
N LEU A 470 16.76 3.62 22.43
CA LEU A 470 16.64 2.82 21.21
C LEU A 470 15.60 3.42 20.26
N THR A 471 16.05 4.03 19.17
CA THR A 471 15.22 4.91 18.33
C THR A 471 15.17 4.42 16.88
N GLY A 472 13.94 4.17 16.41
CA GLY A 472 13.66 3.82 15.02
C GLY A 472 13.39 5.04 14.15
N TYR A 473 14.07 5.09 13.00
CA TYR A 473 13.93 6.14 12.01
C TYR A 473 13.10 5.65 10.81
N ASN A 474 12.02 6.35 10.50
CA ASN A 474 11.29 6.15 9.24
C ASN A 474 11.81 7.13 8.17
N TYR A 475 12.31 6.61 7.05
CA TYR A 475 12.70 7.37 5.84
C TYR A 475 13.65 8.55 6.10
N SER A 476 14.53 8.39 7.08
CA SER A 476 15.31 9.47 7.70
C SER A 476 16.80 9.15 7.82
N GLU A 477 17.31 8.29 6.94
CA GLU A 477 18.70 7.82 6.85
C GLU A 477 19.68 9.00 6.77
N LYS A 478 19.27 10.10 6.12
CA LYS A 478 20.05 11.34 6.02
C LYS A 478 20.43 11.96 7.38
N TYR A 479 19.71 11.65 8.46
CA TYR A 479 19.97 12.18 9.80
C TYR A 479 20.84 11.26 10.67
N TYR A 480 21.09 10.01 10.27
CA TYR A 480 21.77 9.02 11.12
C TYR A 480 23.10 9.53 11.66
N LYS A 481 23.97 10.00 10.77
CA LYS A 481 25.32 10.47 11.15
C LYS A 481 25.28 11.71 12.03
N ALA A 482 24.35 12.63 11.77
CA ALA A 482 24.22 13.85 12.55
C ALA A 482 23.72 13.53 13.96
N HIS A 483 22.64 12.76 14.08
CA HIS A 483 22.06 12.40 15.37
C HIS A 483 22.94 11.44 16.17
N HIS A 484 23.68 10.52 15.53
CA HIS A 484 24.65 9.68 16.25
C HIS A 484 25.77 10.51 16.89
N ARG A 485 26.25 11.56 16.19
CA ARG A 485 27.24 12.48 16.75
C ARG A 485 26.67 13.33 17.90
N ASP A 486 25.44 13.83 17.71
CA ASP A 486 24.82 14.78 18.65
C ASP A 486 24.22 14.07 19.87
N HIS A 487 23.86 12.78 19.73
CA HIS A 487 23.31 11.89 20.76
C HIS A 487 24.07 10.55 20.78
N PRO A 488 25.33 10.52 21.27
CA PRO A 488 26.21 9.35 21.19
C PRO A 488 25.75 8.16 22.02
N ASP A 489 24.78 8.34 22.92
CA ASP A 489 24.16 7.30 23.74
C ASP A 489 22.90 6.70 23.11
N TRP A 490 22.49 7.15 21.93
CA TRP A 490 21.36 6.58 21.20
C TRP A 490 21.75 5.36 20.38
N ILE A 491 20.89 4.36 20.39
CA ILE A 491 20.94 3.23 19.47
C ILE A 491 20.02 3.55 18.30
N ILE A 492 20.56 3.51 17.08
CA ILE A 492 19.88 3.92 15.86
C ILE A 492 19.63 2.71 14.97
N TYR A 493 18.45 2.68 14.34
CA TYR A 493 18.12 1.75 13.27
C TYR A 493 17.03 2.33 12.36
N GLY A 494 16.89 1.78 11.16
CA GLY A 494 15.78 2.09 10.26
C GLY A 494 14.54 1.29 10.63
N SER A 495 13.57 1.90 11.30
CA SER A 495 12.29 1.23 11.59
C SER A 495 11.38 1.09 10.38
N GLU A 496 11.57 1.96 9.38
CA GLU A 496 10.87 1.91 8.10
C GLU A 496 11.72 2.60 7.02
N THR A 497 12.03 1.86 5.96
CA THR A 497 12.98 2.29 4.91
C THR A 497 12.46 1.88 3.53
N SER A 498 13.15 2.27 2.45
CA SER A 498 12.74 1.99 1.06
C SER A 498 11.46 2.70 0.62
N SER A 499 10.27 2.10 0.74
CA SER A 499 9.02 2.63 0.17
C SER A 499 9.12 2.98 -1.33
N THR A 500 9.94 2.22 -2.07
CA THR A 500 9.89 2.16 -3.53
C THR A 500 8.69 1.32 -3.96
N VAL A 501 8.03 1.71 -5.05
CA VAL A 501 6.81 1.05 -5.53
C VAL A 501 7.08 0.30 -6.84
N GLN A 502 6.42 -0.82 -7.07
CA GLN A 502 6.72 -1.73 -8.18
C GLN A 502 5.59 -2.74 -8.40
N SER A 503 5.38 -3.12 -9.65
CA SER A 503 4.46 -4.17 -10.08
C SER A 503 5.24 -5.29 -10.76
N ARG A 504 4.95 -6.55 -10.40
CA ARG A 504 5.66 -7.72 -10.92
C ARG A 504 5.61 -7.77 -12.45
N GLY A 505 6.78 -7.82 -13.10
CA GLY A 505 6.87 -7.98 -14.56
C GLY A 505 6.45 -6.75 -15.38
N ILE A 506 6.26 -5.59 -14.76
CA ILE A 506 5.98 -4.33 -15.45
C ILE A 506 7.26 -3.51 -15.55
N TYR A 507 7.55 -2.95 -16.73
CA TYR A 507 8.78 -2.23 -17.02
C TYR A 507 8.49 -0.94 -17.78
N HIS A 508 8.63 0.20 -17.11
CA HIS A 508 8.46 1.53 -17.73
C HIS A 508 9.82 2.09 -18.13
N PHE A 509 10.12 2.04 -19.43
CA PHE A 509 11.39 2.50 -19.99
C PHE A 509 11.36 4.01 -20.29
N PRO A 510 12.49 4.72 -20.06
CA PRO A 510 13.81 4.18 -19.72
C PRO A 510 14.10 4.21 -18.21
N TYR A 511 14.97 3.31 -17.73
CA TYR A 511 15.37 3.24 -16.31
C TYR A 511 15.91 4.57 -15.75
N LYS A 512 16.65 5.32 -16.57
CA LYS A 512 17.23 6.63 -16.19
C LYS A 512 16.20 7.69 -15.79
N LYS A 513 14.93 7.52 -16.18
CA LYS A 513 13.85 8.47 -15.89
C LYS A 513 12.97 7.91 -14.78
N GLN A 514 12.70 8.71 -13.77
CA GLN A 514 11.76 8.31 -12.72
C GLN A 514 10.32 8.38 -13.25
N VAL A 515 9.56 7.32 -13.01
CA VAL A 515 8.15 7.19 -13.38
C VAL A 515 7.40 6.70 -12.16
N LEU A 516 6.76 7.61 -11.43
CA LEU A 516 6.02 7.24 -10.22
C LEU A 516 4.65 6.63 -10.57
N ALA A 517 3.95 7.24 -11.50
CA ALA A 517 2.65 6.80 -12.00
C ALA A 517 2.63 6.83 -13.53
N ASP A 518 1.83 5.96 -14.15
CA ASP A 518 1.64 5.83 -15.60
C ASP A 518 0.20 5.36 -15.91
N GLU A 519 -0.18 5.35 -17.19
CA GLU A 519 -1.54 5.09 -17.71
C GLU A 519 -2.10 3.69 -17.40
N ASP A 520 -1.22 2.74 -17.07
CA ASP A 520 -1.61 1.36 -16.75
C ASP A 520 -1.94 1.14 -15.27
N GLU A 521 -1.84 2.19 -14.44
CA GLU A 521 -1.95 2.12 -12.99
C GLU A 521 -1.00 1.08 -12.36
N GLN A 522 0.15 0.86 -12.98
CA GLN A 522 1.20 -0.02 -12.48
C GLN A 522 2.46 0.77 -12.11
N CYS A 523 3.38 0.13 -11.42
CA CYS A 523 4.69 0.70 -11.08
C CYS A 523 5.80 -0.15 -11.71
N SER A 524 6.89 0.48 -12.13
CA SER A 524 7.98 -0.21 -12.84
C SER A 524 8.87 -1.04 -11.90
N SER A 525 9.08 -2.30 -12.24
CA SER A 525 10.06 -3.19 -11.59
C SER A 525 11.51 -2.91 -11.99
N LEU A 526 11.79 -1.94 -12.88
CA LEU A 526 13.17 -1.50 -13.15
C LEU A 526 13.81 -0.81 -11.94
N GLY A 527 13.03 -0.37 -10.95
CA GLY A 527 13.50 0.35 -9.77
C GLY A 527 13.51 1.87 -9.94
N ASN A 528 12.78 2.41 -10.93
CA ASN A 528 12.65 3.84 -11.22
C ASN A 528 11.32 4.46 -10.74
N SER A 529 10.50 3.72 -9.98
CA SER A 529 9.25 4.21 -9.38
C SER A 529 9.46 4.49 -7.88
N THR A 530 9.74 5.75 -7.55
CA THR A 530 10.15 6.17 -6.19
C THR A 530 9.19 7.19 -5.60
N THR A 531 8.72 6.95 -4.39
CA THR A 531 7.89 7.90 -3.64
C THR A 531 8.67 9.15 -3.24
N SER A 532 7.97 10.22 -2.86
CA SER A 532 8.60 11.50 -2.51
C SER A 532 9.24 11.53 -1.11
N TRP A 533 9.06 10.48 -0.32
CA TRP A 533 9.63 10.33 1.03
C TRP A 533 10.61 9.16 1.13
N GLY A 534 10.40 8.10 0.33
CA GLY A 534 11.22 6.89 0.35
C GLY A 534 12.63 7.04 -0.24
N ALA A 535 13.29 5.90 -0.37
CA ALA A 535 14.60 5.77 -1.00
C ALA A 535 14.56 6.08 -2.50
N ARG A 536 15.72 6.48 -3.04
CA ARG A 536 15.87 6.82 -4.47
C ARG A 536 15.91 5.60 -5.39
N SER A 537 16.17 4.43 -4.83
CA SER A 537 16.12 3.11 -5.46
C SER A 537 16.34 2.04 -4.37
N PRO A 538 16.04 0.75 -4.63
CA PRO A 538 16.40 -0.34 -3.72
C PRO A 538 17.91 -0.35 -3.37
N GLU A 539 18.79 -0.12 -4.34
CA GLU A 539 20.24 -0.06 -4.13
C GLU A 539 20.62 1.09 -3.18
N SER A 540 20.03 2.27 -3.35
CA SER A 540 20.29 3.41 -2.46
C SER A 540 19.89 3.14 -1.00
N CYS A 541 18.81 2.37 -0.80
CA CYS A 541 18.35 1.94 0.52
C CYS A 541 19.35 0.98 1.18
N ILE A 542 19.83 0.01 0.42
CA ILE A 542 20.86 -0.94 0.88
C ILE A 542 22.15 -0.20 1.25
N ILE A 543 22.62 0.69 0.37
CA ILE A 543 23.87 1.44 0.56
C ILE A 543 23.80 2.34 1.80
N ALA A 544 22.68 3.05 2.00
CA ALA A 544 22.50 3.95 3.14
C ALA A 544 22.71 3.25 4.48
N GLU A 545 22.22 2.00 4.60
CA GLU A 545 22.37 1.19 5.81
C GLU A 545 23.70 0.42 5.86
N ARG A 546 24.17 -0.12 4.72
CA ARG A 546 25.47 -0.81 4.61
C ARG A 546 26.61 0.10 5.13
N ASP A 547 26.57 1.38 4.76
CA ASP A 547 27.62 2.34 5.07
C ASP A 547 27.49 2.98 6.47
N CYS A 548 26.48 2.60 7.26
CA CYS A 548 26.28 3.04 8.65
C CYS A 548 26.58 1.89 9.63
N SER A 549 27.84 1.74 10.03
CA SER A 549 28.29 0.65 10.92
C SER A 549 27.67 0.69 12.32
N PHE A 550 27.32 1.88 12.83
CA PHE A 550 26.69 2.07 14.14
C PHE A 550 25.19 1.74 14.14
N SER A 551 24.55 1.65 12.96
CA SER A 551 23.13 1.30 12.84
C SER A 551 22.93 -0.20 13.07
N CYS A 552 21.91 -0.56 13.86
CA CYS A 552 21.54 -1.96 14.08
C CYS A 552 21.04 -2.66 12.80
N GLY A 553 20.63 -1.92 11.77
CA GLY A 553 20.00 -2.45 10.57
C GLY A 553 18.75 -1.67 10.17
N GLN A 554 17.92 -2.29 9.35
CA GLN A 554 16.72 -1.67 8.79
C GLN A 554 15.54 -2.63 8.68
N PHE A 555 14.33 -2.08 8.60
CA PHE A 555 13.10 -2.76 8.16
C PHE A 555 12.56 -2.07 6.90
N ILE A 556 12.55 -2.76 5.76
CA ILE A 556 12.07 -2.17 4.50
C ILE A 556 10.54 -2.19 4.44
N TRP A 557 9.95 -1.13 3.88
CA TRP A 557 8.53 -1.05 3.53
C TRP A 557 8.34 -1.46 2.06
N SER A 558 7.81 -2.64 1.76
CA SER A 558 7.52 -3.79 2.66
C SER A 558 8.15 -5.08 2.12
N GLY A 559 8.06 -6.17 2.87
CA GLY A 559 8.45 -7.50 2.37
C GLY A 559 7.44 -8.00 1.34
N PHE A 560 6.20 -8.22 1.78
CA PHE A 560 5.05 -8.51 0.93
C PHE A 560 4.20 -7.26 0.66
N ASP A 561 3.61 -7.19 -0.53
CA ASP A 561 2.43 -6.36 -0.77
C ASP A 561 1.30 -6.81 0.17
N TYR A 562 0.39 -5.89 0.42
CA TYR A 562 -0.75 -6.06 1.31
C TYR A 562 -1.96 -5.36 0.70
N ILE A 563 -3.15 -5.68 1.20
CA ILE A 563 -4.37 -5.08 0.68
C ILE A 563 -4.51 -3.64 1.24
N GLY A 564 -4.95 -2.70 0.41
CA GLY A 564 -5.03 -1.27 0.75
C GLY A 564 -3.73 -0.51 0.53
N GLU A 565 -3.74 0.76 0.94
CA GLU A 565 -2.63 1.73 0.75
C GLU A 565 -1.98 1.66 -0.66
N PRO A 566 -2.78 1.78 -1.74
CA PRO A 566 -2.36 1.58 -3.13
C PRO A 566 -1.49 2.71 -3.70
N THR A 567 -0.66 3.35 -2.89
CA THR A 567 0.22 4.45 -3.31
C THR A 567 1.05 4.02 -4.51
N PRO A 568 1.10 4.81 -5.60
CA PRO A 568 0.63 6.20 -5.72
C PRO A 568 -0.82 6.37 -6.22
N TYR A 569 -1.52 5.27 -6.50
CA TYR A 569 -2.87 5.23 -7.09
C TYR A 569 -3.97 5.10 -6.03
N HIS A 570 -5.17 4.75 -6.50
CA HIS A 570 -6.38 4.45 -5.70
C HIS A 570 -6.95 3.05 -6.00
N THR A 571 -6.06 2.12 -6.41
CA THR A 571 -6.36 0.71 -6.67
C THR A 571 -6.55 -0.10 -5.36
N LYS A 572 -6.58 -1.43 -5.39
CA LYS A 572 -6.98 -2.21 -4.19
C LYS A 572 -5.83 -2.72 -3.30
N ASN A 573 -4.62 -2.90 -3.84
CA ASN A 573 -3.45 -3.44 -3.16
C ASN A 573 -2.28 -2.45 -3.18
N SER A 574 -1.35 -2.61 -2.25
CA SER A 574 -0.10 -1.85 -2.23
C SER A 574 0.87 -2.31 -3.33
N TYR A 575 1.87 -1.45 -3.61
CA TYR A 575 2.94 -1.70 -4.59
C TYR A 575 4.33 -1.79 -3.95
N PHE A 576 4.41 -1.72 -2.62
CA PHE A 576 5.66 -1.55 -1.87
C PHE A 576 6.46 -2.83 -1.68
N GLY A 577 5.77 -3.98 -1.70
CA GLY A 577 6.35 -5.29 -1.45
C GLY A 577 7.42 -5.64 -2.45
N GLN A 578 8.47 -6.33 -1.98
CA GLN A 578 9.41 -7.02 -2.87
C GLN A 578 8.79 -8.31 -3.42
N ILE A 579 7.66 -8.72 -2.85
CA ILE A 579 6.87 -9.91 -3.16
C ILE A 579 5.42 -9.45 -3.28
N ASP A 580 4.68 -9.93 -4.29
CA ASP A 580 3.26 -9.57 -4.44
C ASP A 580 2.33 -10.29 -3.43
N THR A 581 1.04 -9.93 -3.41
CA THR A 581 0.06 -10.54 -2.47
C THR A 581 -0.13 -12.05 -2.68
N ALA A 582 0.14 -12.55 -3.89
CA ALA A 582 0.13 -13.97 -4.23
C ALA A 582 1.42 -14.69 -3.79
N GLY A 583 2.44 -13.96 -3.35
CA GLY A 583 3.73 -14.52 -2.94
C GLY A 583 4.65 -14.85 -4.09
N PHE A 584 4.54 -14.14 -5.21
CA PHE A 584 5.51 -14.18 -6.31
C PHE A 584 6.49 -13.02 -6.18
N GLU A 585 7.77 -13.33 -6.39
CA GLU A 585 8.87 -12.39 -6.24
C GLU A 585 8.86 -11.32 -7.35
N LYS A 586 9.12 -10.06 -6.99
CA LYS A 586 9.40 -8.96 -7.94
C LYS A 586 10.91 -8.84 -8.16
N ASP A 587 11.35 -8.06 -9.15
CA ASP A 587 12.79 -8.02 -9.51
C ASP A 587 13.69 -7.48 -8.38
N SER A 588 13.19 -6.54 -7.57
CA SER A 588 13.87 -5.99 -6.39
C SER A 588 14.16 -7.04 -5.30
N TYR A 589 13.35 -8.10 -5.19
CA TYR A 589 13.61 -9.24 -4.29
C TYR A 589 15.02 -9.77 -4.49
N TYR A 590 15.43 -9.90 -5.75
CA TYR A 590 16.72 -10.47 -6.11
C TYR A 590 17.89 -9.48 -5.89
N ILE A 591 17.63 -8.17 -5.89
CA ILE A 591 18.61 -7.14 -5.50
C ILE A 591 18.90 -7.27 -4.00
N TYR A 592 17.87 -7.31 -3.17
CA TYR A 592 18.03 -7.56 -1.73
C TYR A 592 18.66 -8.93 -1.47
N GLN A 593 18.23 -9.97 -2.20
CA GLN A 593 18.78 -11.32 -2.05
C GLN A 593 20.27 -11.39 -2.36
N ALA A 594 20.74 -10.71 -3.41
CA ALA A 594 22.16 -10.66 -3.74
C ALA A 594 22.99 -9.99 -2.62
N GLU A 595 22.47 -8.94 -2.00
CA GLU A 595 23.20 -8.19 -0.96
C GLU A 595 23.08 -8.81 0.43
N TRP A 596 21.99 -9.53 0.71
CA TRP A 596 21.70 -10.09 2.01
C TRP A 596 22.15 -11.53 2.18
N LYS A 597 22.33 -12.29 1.09
CA LYS A 597 22.88 -13.65 1.14
C LYS A 597 24.37 -13.67 0.82
N GLU A 598 25.12 -14.25 1.74
CA GLU A 598 26.54 -14.54 1.56
C GLU A 598 26.76 -15.45 0.33
N ALA A 599 27.73 -15.06 -0.49
CA ALA A 599 28.09 -15.72 -1.73
C ALA A 599 28.50 -17.19 -1.55
N GLU A 600 29.03 -17.54 -0.38
CA GLU A 600 29.41 -18.88 0.04
C GLU A 600 28.19 -19.76 0.37
N LYS A 601 27.06 -19.15 0.77
CA LYS A 601 25.81 -19.85 1.11
C LYS A 601 24.89 -20.06 -0.09
N GLY A 602 25.14 -19.37 -1.20
CA GLY A 602 24.42 -19.58 -2.47
C GLY A 602 24.70 -18.50 -3.49
N ARG A 603 24.84 -18.89 -4.77
CA ARG A 603 25.03 -17.95 -5.88
C ARG A 603 23.70 -17.39 -6.34
N ILE A 604 23.61 -16.07 -6.43
CA ILE A 604 22.44 -15.34 -6.89
C ILE A 604 22.79 -14.70 -8.23
N LEU A 605 21.97 -14.94 -9.25
CA LEU A 605 22.07 -14.31 -10.56
C LEU A 605 20.67 -14.25 -11.17
N HIS A 606 20.08 -13.07 -11.17
CA HIS A 606 18.74 -12.80 -11.70
C HIS A 606 18.83 -11.77 -12.82
N LEU A 607 18.41 -12.14 -14.03
CA LEU A 607 18.35 -11.28 -15.21
C LEU A 607 16.94 -10.73 -15.34
N PHE A 608 16.76 -9.44 -15.66
CA PHE A 608 15.46 -8.84 -15.94
C PHE A 608 15.62 -7.67 -16.93
N PRO A 609 14.61 -7.34 -17.75
CA PRO A 609 13.24 -7.86 -17.79
C PRO A 609 13.07 -9.22 -18.52
N TYR A 610 11.83 -9.68 -18.73
CA TYR A 610 11.53 -10.74 -19.73
C TYR A 610 11.97 -10.32 -21.15
N TRP A 611 12.05 -11.24 -22.13
CA TRP A 611 12.64 -10.95 -23.46
C TRP A 611 11.64 -10.99 -24.64
N ASP A 612 10.55 -10.21 -24.57
CA ASP A 612 9.50 -10.13 -25.60
C ASP A 612 9.04 -8.67 -25.83
N PHE A 613 9.75 -7.92 -26.69
CA PHE A 613 9.48 -6.50 -26.97
C PHE A 613 9.30 -6.22 -28.47
N ASN A 614 9.25 -4.93 -28.85
CA ASN A 614 9.23 -4.51 -30.26
C ASN A 614 10.63 -4.57 -30.86
N LYS A 615 10.76 -5.10 -32.08
CA LYS A 615 12.06 -5.24 -32.76
C LYS A 615 12.78 -3.90 -32.85
N GLY A 616 14.02 -3.85 -32.36
CA GLY A 616 14.86 -2.67 -32.34
C GLY A 616 14.49 -1.61 -31.30
N GLN A 617 13.52 -1.87 -30.41
CA GLN A 617 13.26 -1.03 -29.23
C GLN A 617 14.47 -1.08 -28.30
N THR A 618 14.86 0.07 -27.75
CA THR A 618 15.92 0.13 -26.74
C THR A 618 15.38 -0.36 -25.39
N VAL A 619 16.02 -1.39 -24.81
CA VAL A 619 15.63 -2.04 -23.55
C VAL A 619 16.73 -1.88 -22.50
N ASP A 620 16.35 -1.41 -21.31
CA ASP A 620 17.21 -1.45 -20.12
C ASP A 620 17.25 -2.89 -19.57
N VAL A 621 18.40 -3.54 -19.69
CA VAL A 621 18.64 -4.90 -19.19
C VAL A 621 19.49 -4.81 -17.93
N ARG A 622 18.99 -5.43 -16.86
CA ARG A 622 19.60 -5.39 -15.53
C ARG A 622 19.84 -6.80 -15.00
N ALA A 623 20.88 -6.97 -14.19
CA ALA A 623 21.16 -8.23 -13.52
C ALA A 623 21.53 -8.01 -12.04
N ALA A 624 20.77 -8.63 -11.14
CA ALA A 624 21.10 -8.70 -9.72
C ALA A 624 21.96 -9.93 -9.45
N SER A 625 23.12 -9.76 -8.81
CA SER A 625 24.02 -10.87 -8.51
C SER A 625 24.89 -10.58 -7.31
N ASN A 626 25.26 -11.61 -6.56
CA ASN A 626 26.30 -11.54 -5.52
C ASN A 626 27.70 -11.91 -6.04
N ALA A 627 27.88 -11.95 -7.37
CA ALA A 627 29.15 -12.11 -8.03
C ALA A 627 29.62 -10.77 -8.58
N GLU A 628 30.92 -10.49 -8.49
CA GLU A 628 31.49 -9.20 -8.89
C GLU A 628 31.53 -9.02 -10.41
N TYR A 629 31.82 -10.05 -11.20
CA TYR A 629 32.08 -9.90 -12.64
C TYR A 629 30.96 -10.50 -13.47
N LEU A 630 30.29 -9.67 -14.26
CA LEU A 630 29.18 -10.07 -15.12
C LEU A 630 29.46 -9.75 -16.60
N GLU A 631 28.97 -10.59 -17.50
CA GLU A 631 28.97 -10.33 -18.95
C GLU A 631 27.62 -10.70 -19.55
N LEU A 632 27.07 -9.79 -20.35
CA LEU A 632 25.79 -9.97 -21.04
C LEU A 632 26.02 -10.37 -22.50
N PHE A 633 25.19 -11.26 -23.02
CA PHE A 633 25.20 -11.74 -24.39
C PHE A 633 23.81 -11.65 -25.00
N LEU A 634 23.72 -11.13 -26.23
CA LEU A 634 22.53 -11.19 -27.07
C LEU A 634 22.84 -12.10 -28.26
N ASN A 635 22.09 -13.21 -28.41
CA ASN A 635 22.28 -14.17 -29.51
C ASN A 635 23.75 -14.60 -29.67
N GLY A 636 24.43 -14.84 -28.55
CA GLY A 636 25.84 -15.24 -28.49
C GLY A 636 26.87 -14.09 -28.63
N LYS A 637 26.46 -12.85 -28.93
CA LYS A 637 27.35 -11.69 -29.04
C LYS A 637 27.41 -10.92 -27.72
N SER A 638 28.62 -10.70 -27.21
CA SER A 638 28.84 -9.93 -25.98
C SER A 638 28.33 -8.49 -26.14
N GLN A 639 27.61 -8.01 -25.12
CA GLN A 639 27.16 -6.64 -24.93
C GLN A 639 28.04 -5.87 -23.93
N GLY A 640 29.18 -6.46 -23.54
CA GLY A 640 30.15 -5.90 -22.62
C GLY A 640 30.02 -6.41 -21.19
N THR A 641 31.08 -6.19 -20.41
CA THR A 641 31.19 -6.63 -19.02
C THR A 641 30.80 -5.53 -18.03
N ARG A 642 30.40 -5.94 -16.82
CA ARG A 642 30.18 -5.07 -15.66
C ARG A 642 30.88 -5.65 -14.44
N LYS A 643 31.43 -4.77 -13.61
CA LYS A 643 31.97 -5.12 -12.29
C LYS A 643 31.11 -4.49 -11.20
N ILE A 644 30.65 -5.28 -10.25
CA ILE A 644 29.93 -4.84 -9.06
C ILE A 644 30.91 -4.82 -7.88
N ASP A 645 30.93 -3.71 -7.13
CA ASP A 645 31.64 -3.60 -5.85
C ASP A 645 30.61 -3.61 -4.72
N HIS A 646 30.33 -4.79 -4.17
CA HIS A 646 29.35 -4.95 -3.09
C HIS A 646 29.74 -4.21 -1.80
N ALA A 647 31.05 -4.04 -1.57
CA ALA A 647 31.55 -3.47 -0.33
C ALA A 647 31.47 -1.94 -0.31
N ARG A 648 31.72 -1.27 -1.44
CA ARG A 648 31.84 0.21 -1.51
C ARG A 648 31.18 0.84 -2.73
N GLY A 649 30.69 0.04 -3.67
CA GLY A 649 30.05 0.52 -4.89
C GLY A 649 28.74 1.24 -4.64
N LEU A 650 28.40 2.13 -5.57
CA LEU A 650 27.11 2.84 -5.65
C LEU A 650 26.12 2.18 -6.61
N THR A 651 26.56 1.15 -7.33
CA THR A 651 25.76 0.36 -8.26
C THR A 651 25.90 -1.10 -7.84
N LEU A 652 24.78 -1.74 -7.53
CA LEU A 652 24.71 -3.11 -6.98
C LEU A 652 24.16 -4.12 -8.00
N THR A 653 24.10 -3.72 -9.27
CA THR A 653 23.57 -4.51 -10.39
C THR A 653 24.44 -4.33 -11.62
N GLY A 654 24.35 -5.27 -12.57
CA GLY A 654 24.88 -5.08 -13.91
C GLY A 654 23.81 -4.45 -14.80
N ASP A 655 24.09 -3.28 -15.37
CA ASP A 655 23.14 -2.53 -16.21
C ASP A 655 23.66 -2.34 -17.66
N TRP A 656 22.81 -2.62 -18.64
CA TRP A 656 23.07 -2.49 -20.08
C TRP A 656 21.87 -1.89 -20.83
N LEU A 657 22.14 -1.16 -21.91
CA LEU A 657 21.14 -0.76 -22.90
C LEU A 657 21.28 -1.65 -24.13
N VAL A 658 20.23 -2.37 -24.49
CA VAL A 658 20.27 -3.36 -25.58
C VAL A 658 19.10 -3.10 -26.53
N ALA A 659 19.39 -3.00 -27.83
CA ALA A 659 18.34 -2.99 -28.85
C ALA A 659 17.75 -4.39 -28.96
N TYR A 660 16.43 -4.50 -28.76
CA TYR A 660 15.76 -5.80 -28.73
C TYR A 660 15.85 -6.52 -30.09
N GLU A 661 16.40 -7.73 -30.06
CA GLU A 661 16.29 -8.71 -31.14
C GLU A 661 15.67 -10.00 -30.56
N PRO A 662 14.70 -10.61 -31.26
CA PRO A 662 14.16 -11.91 -30.86
C PRO A 662 15.27 -12.95 -30.73
N GLY A 663 15.16 -13.83 -29.74
CA GLY A 663 16.12 -14.91 -29.52
C GLY A 663 16.47 -15.07 -28.04
N GLU A 664 17.75 -15.17 -27.74
CA GLU A 664 18.26 -15.43 -26.39
C GLU A 664 19.05 -14.23 -25.84
N ILE A 665 18.71 -13.82 -24.63
CA ILE A 665 19.53 -12.94 -23.80
C ILE A 665 20.07 -13.72 -22.61
N ARG A 666 21.38 -13.65 -22.39
CA ARG A 666 22.08 -14.44 -21.38
C ARG A 666 23.08 -13.58 -20.62
N VAL A 667 23.09 -13.68 -19.30
CA VAL A 667 24.14 -13.13 -18.44
C VAL A 667 24.96 -14.26 -17.83
N ALA A 668 26.27 -14.12 -17.81
CA ALA A 668 27.19 -15.02 -17.13
C ALA A 668 27.93 -14.27 -16.01
N ALA A 669 28.07 -14.93 -14.86
CA ALA A 669 28.89 -14.46 -13.75
C ALA A 669 30.23 -15.21 -13.73
N TYR A 670 31.30 -14.49 -13.36
CA TYR A 670 32.67 -15.00 -13.32
C TYR A 670 33.31 -14.76 -11.95
N ASP A 671 34.23 -15.65 -11.57
CA ASP A 671 35.12 -15.42 -10.44
C ASP A 671 36.32 -14.52 -10.81
N GLU A 672 37.14 -14.16 -9.82
CA GLU A 672 38.35 -13.34 -10.03
C GLU A 672 39.37 -13.96 -11.00
N LYS A 673 39.31 -15.29 -11.21
CA LYS A 673 40.20 -16.03 -12.13
C LYS A 673 39.63 -16.09 -13.56
N GLY A 674 38.45 -15.49 -13.79
CA GLY A 674 37.76 -15.52 -15.08
C GLY A 674 37.01 -16.81 -15.36
N SER A 675 36.82 -17.69 -14.36
CA SER A 675 36.02 -18.90 -14.52
C SER A 675 34.54 -18.59 -14.37
N ARG A 676 33.71 -19.11 -15.26
CA ARG A 676 32.26 -18.95 -15.20
C ARG A 676 31.67 -19.74 -14.03
N ILE A 677 30.91 -19.08 -13.16
CA ILE A 677 30.36 -19.65 -11.92
C ILE A 677 28.82 -19.72 -11.87
N ALA A 678 28.13 -18.90 -12.65
CA ALA A 678 26.67 -18.94 -12.79
C ALA A 678 26.25 -18.38 -14.15
N GLU A 679 25.06 -18.75 -14.61
CA GLU A 679 24.42 -18.17 -15.80
C GLU A 679 22.92 -18.05 -15.61
N ALA A 680 22.32 -16.99 -16.17
CA ALA A 680 20.88 -16.80 -16.25
C ALA A 680 20.50 -16.46 -17.69
N VAL A 681 19.39 -17.02 -18.17
CA VAL A 681 18.97 -16.95 -19.56
C VAL A 681 17.49 -16.60 -19.64
N ARG A 682 17.15 -15.73 -20.59
CA ARG A 682 15.77 -15.48 -21.02
C ARG A 682 15.66 -15.59 -22.52
N ARG A 683 14.49 -15.99 -23.00
CA ARG A 683 14.21 -16.20 -24.42
C ARG A 683 12.94 -15.47 -24.82
N SER A 684 12.89 -15.05 -26.07
CA SER A 684 11.64 -14.63 -26.69
C SER A 684 10.68 -15.80 -26.80
N PHE A 685 9.40 -15.52 -26.60
CA PHE A 685 8.33 -16.52 -26.56
C PHE A 685 7.13 -16.08 -27.40
N THR A 686 6.32 -17.04 -27.82
CA THR A 686 5.06 -16.78 -28.54
C THR A 686 3.85 -16.80 -27.61
N ASP A 687 2.64 -16.82 -28.15
CA ASP A 687 1.42 -16.94 -27.36
C ASP A 687 1.35 -18.27 -26.58
N ALA A 688 0.63 -18.24 -25.46
CA ALA A 688 0.42 -19.41 -24.61
C ALA A 688 -0.16 -20.58 -25.42
N ALA A 689 0.37 -21.77 -25.16
CA ALA A 689 -0.06 -23.03 -25.77
C ALA A 689 -0.30 -24.14 -24.74
N GLU A 690 0.32 -24.06 -23.55
CA GLU A 690 0.15 -25.02 -22.48
C GLU A 690 -0.02 -24.32 -21.12
N ILE A 691 -0.92 -24.86 -20.29
CA ILE A 691 -1.07 -24.50 -18.87
C ILE A 691 -0.04 -25.30 -18.05
N VAL A 692 0.86 -24.59 -17.37
CA VAL A 692 1.86 -25.17 -16.47
C VAL A 692 1.42 -24.98 -15.04
N CYS A 693 1.38 -26.06 -14.25
CA CYS A 693 0.95 -26.03 -12.85
C CYS A 693 2.03 -26.61 -11.94
N LYS A 694 2.36 -25.89 -10.86
CA LYS A 694 3.34 -26.29 -9.86
C LYS A 694 2.73 -26.15 -8.47
N ALA A 695 2.41 -27.28 -7.85
CA ALA A 695 2.04 -27.30 -6.45
C ALA A 695 3.30 -27.19 -5.58
N ASP A 696 3.24 -26.42 -4.49
CA ASP A 696 4.33 -26.33 -3.52
C ASP A 696 4.55 -27.66 -2.78
N ARG A 697 3.52 -28.51 -2.74
CA ARG A 697 3.55 -29.89 -2.28
C ARG A 697 2.40 -30.70 -2.89
N THR A 698 2.54 -32.03 -2.85
CA THR A 698 1.54 -32.96 -3.41
C THR A 698 0.58 -33.53 -2.35
N SER A 699 0.78 -33.21 -1.07
CA SER A 699 -0.08 -33.68 0.03
C SER A 699 -0.15 -32.70 1.20
N GLY A 700 -1.28 -32.72 1.92
CA GLY A 700 -1.50 -31.95 3.16
C GLY A 700 -2.25 -32.79 4.20
N LEU A 701 -2.34 -32.29 5.43
CA LEU A 701 -3.07 -32.97 6.51
C LEU A 701 -4.56 -32.76 6.35
N ALA A 702 -5.37 -33.81 6.54
CA ALA A 702 -6.83 -33.75 6.53
C ALA A 702 -7.37 -33.18 7.84
N ASP A 703 -7.01 -31.94 8.18
CA ASP A 703 -7.38 -31.27 9.43
C ASP A 703 -8.37 -30.11 9.22
N GLY A 704 -8.82 -29.89 7.99
CA GLY A 704 -9.72 -28.79 7.64
C GLY A 704 -9.04 -27.42 7.60
N ARG A 705 -7.71 -27.31 7.72
CA ARG A 705 -6.98 -26.02 7.83
C ARG A 705 -5.71 -25.96 7.00
N ASP A 706 -5.11 -27.11 6.69
CA ASP A 706 -3.87 -27.15 5.93
C ASP A 706 -4.07 -26.68 4.48
N LEU A 707 -3.06 -26.01 3.92
CA LEU A 707 -3.17 -25.33 2.62
C LEU A 707 -2.12 -25.78 1.60
N ILE A 708 -2.54 -26.22 0.42
CA ILE A 708 -1.65 -26.48 -0.72
C ILE A 708 -1.72 -25.30 -1.68
N PHE A 709 -0.56 -24.77 -2.07
CA PHE A 709 -0.44 -23.62 -2.96
C PHE A 709 -0.07 -24.09 -4.36
N VAL A 710 -0.91 -23.79 -5.35
CA VAL A 710 -0.70 -24.19 -6.74
C VAL A 710 -0.43 -22.94 -7.58
N GLU A 711 0.81 -22.80 -8.05
CA GLU A 711 1.19 -21.82 -9.07
C GLU A 711 0.70 -22.29 -10.43
N VAL A 712 -0.04 -21.43 -11.12
CA VAL A 712 -0.50 -21.60 -12.50
C VAL A 712 0.22 -20.58 -13.38
N SER A 713 0.83 -21.06 -14.46
CA SER A 713 1.59 -20.26 -15.43
C SER A 713 1.36 -20.80 -16.84
N MET A 714 1.96 -20.15 -17.84
CA MET A 714 1.80 -20.50 -19.26
C MET A 714 3.15 -20.78 -19.92
N ALA A 715 3.17 -21.76 -20.82
CA ALA A 715 4.26 -21.99 -21.74
C ALA A 715 3.78 -21.86 -23.19
N ASP A 716 4.67 -21.41 -24.07
CA ASP A 716 4.43 -21.39 -25.51
C ASP A 716 4.65 -22.76 -26.16
N ARG A 717 4.51 -22.84 -27.49
CA ARG A 717 4.64 -24.10 -28.24
C ARG A 717 6.04 -24.71 -28.19
N ASP A 718 7.05 -23.91 -27.89
CA ASP A 718 8.45 -24.34 -27.78
C ASP A 718 8.85 -24.61 -26.32
N GLY A 719 7.90 -24.50 -25.39
CA GLY A 719 8.10 -24.72 -23.96
C GLY A 719 8.73 -23.54 -23.22
N ASN A 720 8.83 -22.36 -23.85
CA ASN A 720 9.31 -21.15 -23.18
C ASN A 720 8.21 -20.60 -22.26
N PRO A 721 8.55 -20.12 -21.04
CA PRO A 721 7.59 -19.42 -20.19
C PRO A 721 7.05 -18.16 -20.87
N VAL A 722 5.73 -17.98 -20.87
CA VAL A 722 5.09 -16.77 -21.40
C VAL A 722 4.91 -15.78 -20.25
N GLU A 723 5.97 -15.02 -19.97
CA GLU A 723 6.10 -14.21 -18.75
C GLU A 723 5.21 -12.96 -18.72
N ASN A 724 4.55 -12.64 -19.84
CA ASN A 724 3.53 -11.60 -19.92
C ASN A 724 2.11 -12.16 -20.15
N ALA A 725 1.88 -13.47 -19.97
CA ALA A 725 0.56 -14.06 -20.16
C ALA A 725 -0.47 -13.47 -19.18
N ASN A 726 -1.67 -13.19 -19.70
CA ASN A 726 -2.78 -12.59 -18.97
C ASN A 726 -4.10 -13.34 -19.17
N ASN A 727 -4.03 -14.60 -19.61
CA ASN A 727 -5.20 -15.44 -19.89
C ASN A 727 -6.15 -15.54 -18.68
N ARG A 728 -7.46 -15.65 -18.93
CA ARG A 728 -8.44 -16.06 -17.92
C ARG A 728 -8.26 -17.55 -17.60
N VAL A 729 -8.17 -17.90 -16.32
CA VAL A 729 -8.09 -19.28 -15.84
C VAL A 729 -9.24 -19.58 -14.90
N CYS A 730 -9.88 -20.74 -15.09
CA CYS A 730 -10.83 -21.33 -14.14
C CYS A 730 -10.18 -22.48 -13.38
N VAL A 731 -10.47 -22.58 -12.08
CA VAL A 731 -9.98 -23.61 -11.19
C VAL A 731 -11.15 -24.30 -10.49
N GLU A 732 -11.30 -25.59 -10.76
CA GLU A 732 -12.29 -26.48 -10.15
C GLU A 732 -11.57 -27.47 -9.23
N VAL A 733 -12.10 -27.65 -8.01
CA VAL A 733 -11.51 -28.55 -7.01
C VAL A 733 -12.58 -29.52 -6.52
N SER A 734 -12.26 -30.81 -6.52
CA SER A 734 -13.14 -31.87 -6.01
C SER A 734 -12.38 -32.90 -5.18
N GLY A 735 -13.12 -33.70 -4.40
CA GLY A 735 -12.56 -34.67 -3.46
C GLY A 735 -12.29 -34.06 -2.08
N SER A 736 -11.23 -34.50 -1.40
CA SER A 736 -10.90 -34.15 -0.01
C SER A 736 -10.28 -32.75 0.17
N GLY A 737 -10.67 -31.79 -0.66
CA GLY A 737 -10.13 -30.44 -0.67
C GLY A 737 -11.06 -29.45 -1.36
N ARG A 738 -10.82 -28.15 -1.15
CA ARG A 738 -11.62 -27.06 -1.72
C ARG A 738 -10.77 -25.84 -2.07
N LEU A 739 -11.21 -25.06 -3.05
CA LEU A 739 -10.58 -23.78 -3.41
C LEU A 739 -10.99 -22.68 -2.42
N VAL A 740 -10.01 -22.00 -1.83
CA VAL A 740 -10.26 -20.97 -0.81
C VAL A 740 -9.71 -19.59 -1.15
N GLY A 741 -8.95 -19.49 -2.23
CA GLY A 741 -8.41 -18.23 -2.72
C GLY A 741 -7.81 -18.36 -4.12
N LEU A 742 -8.00 -17.32 -4.93
CA LEU A 742 -7.26 -17.06 -6.17
C LEU A 742 -6.58 -15.70 -6.05
N ASP A 743 -5.31 -15.61 -6.41
CA ASP A 743 -4.57 -14.34 -6.39
C ASP A 743 -3.53 -14.27 -7.50
N ASN A 744 -3.39 -13.13 -8.16
CA ASN A 744 -2.38 -12.87 -9.17
C ASN A 744 -1.45 -11.72 -8.80
N GLY A 745 -1.66 -11.04 -7.66
CA GLY A 745 -0.85 -9.90 -7.23
C GLY A 745 -1.13 -8.59 -7.96
N ASP A 746 -2.10 -8.54 -8.88
CA ASP A 746 -2.46 -7.32 -9.60
C ASP A 746 -3.37 -6.43 -8.74
N SER A 747 -2.91 -5.21 -8.48
CA SER A 747 -3.66 -4.22 -7.72
C SER A 747 -4.87 -3.66 -8.51
N THR A 748 -4.83 -3.72 -9.84
CA THR A 748 -5.91 -3.22 -10.72
C THR A 748 -6.99 -4.27 -10.99
N ASP A 749 -6.78 -5.53 -10.60
CA ASP A 749 -7.73 -6.62 -10.83
C ASP A 749 -8.80 -6.72 -9.73
N TYR A 750 -10.02 -6.26 -9.98
CA TYR A 750 -11.13 -6.34 -9.04
C TYR A 750 -11.94 -7.64 -9.08
N ASP A 751 -11.47 -8.69 -9.77
CA ASP A 751 -12.07 -10.01 -9.63
C ASP A 751 -11.89 -10.56 -8.22
N SER A 752 -12.94 -11.22 -7.72
CA SER A 752 -12.99 -11.70 -6.34
C SER A 752 -11.83 -12.65 -6.02
N TYR A 753 -11.20 -12.42 -4.87
CA TYR A 753 -10.25 -13.37 -4.28
C TYR A 753 -10.89 -14.74 -3.98
N LYS A 754 -12.21 -14.79 -3.77
CA LYS A 754 -12.95 -16.01 -3.40
C LYS A 754 -13.67 -16.68 -4.58
N GLY A 755 -13.41 -16.22 -5.81
CA GLY A 755 -14.01 -16.75 -7.03
C GLY A 755 -13.48 -18.14 -7.45
N SER A 756 -13.99 -18.62 -8.58
CA SER A 756 -13.52 -19.84 -9.28
C SER A 756 -12.60 -19.55 -10.45
N ASP A 757 -12.50 -18.29 -10.89
CA ASP A 757 -11.72 -17.91 -12.05
C ASP A 757 -11.13 -16.49 -11.92
N LYS A 758 -9.94 -16.30 -12.50
CA LYS A 758 -9.16 -15.05 -12.45
C LYS A 758 -8.18 -15.00 -13.62
N ARG A 759 -7.79 -13.80 -14.08
CA ARG A 759 -6.74 -13.65 -15.10
C ARG A 759 -5.36 -13.89 -14.49
N LEU A 760 -4.41 -14.41 -15.26
CA LEU A 760 -3.00 -14.30 -14.89
C LEU A 760 -2.58 -12.83 -14.92
N PHE A 761 -1.62 -12.48 -14.08
CA PHE A 761 -0.92 -11.20 -14.17
C PHE A 761 0.55 -11.49 -14.39
N CYS A 762 1.12 -10.93 -15.46
CA CYS A 762 2.52 -11.17 -15.86
C CYS A 762 2.92 -12.65 -15.74
N GLY A 763 2.15 -13.53 -16.38
CA GLY A 763 2.47 -14.94 -16.52
C GLY A 763 2.10 -15.84 -15.34
N LYS A 764 1.54 -15.32 -14.24
CA LYS A 764 1.28 -16.12 -13.03
C LYS A 764 -0.10 -15.88 -12.38
N LEU A 765 -0.63 -16.94 -11.78
CA LEU A 765 -1.79 -16.98 -10.90
C LEU A 765 -1.54 -18.00 -9.78
N LEU A 766 -1.97 -17.70 -8.56
CA LEU A 766 -1.95 -18.60 -7.41
C LEU A 766 -3.36 -19.13 -7.15
N ALA A 767 -3.48 -20.44 -6.98
CA ALA A 767 -4.65 -21.09 -6.41
C ALA A 767 -4.33 -21.70 -5.04
N ILE A 768 -5.17 -21.42 -4.03
CA ILE A 768 -5.00 -21.91 -2.67
C ILE A 768 -6.05 -22.98 -2.39
N ILE A 769 -5.58 -24.20 -2.11
CA ILE A 769 -6.39 -25.38 -1.87
C ILE A 769 -6.35 -25.72 -0.38
N GLN A 770 -7.49 -25.67 0.30
CA GLN A 770 -7.59 -26.11 1.70
C GLN A 770 -8.00 -27.58 1.74
N THR A 771 -7.32 -28.38 2.57
CA THR A 771 -7.70 -29.77 2.83
C THR A 771 -9.00 -29.80 3.64
N GLN A 772 -9.81 -30.85 3.43
CA GLN A 772 -10.96 -31.14 4.29
C GLN A 772 -10.54 -32.03 5.48
N THR A 773 -11.49 -32.42 6.33
CA THR A 773 -11.21 -33.29 7.50
C THR A 773 -11.21 -34.78 7.16
N CYS A 774 -11.64 -35.15 5.96
CA CYS A 774 -11.61 -36.52 5.47
C CYS A 774 -10.34 -36.77 4.63
N PRO A 775 -9.55 -37.81 4.93
CA PRO A 775 -8.42 -38.17 4.07
C PRO A 775 -8.91 -38.68 2.71
N GLY A 776 -8.10 -38.49 1.67
CA GLY A 776 -8.44 -38.91 0.31
C GLY A 776 -7.79 -38.07 -0.80
N ASN A 777 -8.16 -38.38 -2.04
CA ASN A 777 -7.66 -37.68 -3.22
C ASN A 777 -8.27 -36.28 -3.33
N ILE A 778 -7.47 -35.32 -3.77
CA ILE A 778 -7.92 -33.99 -4.18
C ILE A 778 -7.62 -33.86 -5.67
N THR A 779 -8.63 -33.54 -6.47
CA THR A 779 -8.50 -33.32 -7.92
C THR A 779 -8.64 -31.83 -8.18
N VAL A 780 -7.61 -31.22 -8.78
CA VAL A 780 -7.61 -29.81 -9.19
C VAL A 780 -7.60 -29.75 -10.71
N LYS A 781 -8.71 -29.31 -11.31
CA LYS A 781 -8.84 -29.12 -12.75
C LYS A 781 -8.70 -27.64 -13.08
N ILE A 782 -7.86 -27.34 -14.06
CA ILE A 782 -7.50 -25.98 -14.46
C ILE A 782 -7.75 -25.86 -15.97
N SER A 783 -8.51 -24.85 -16.37
CA SER A 783 -8.90 -24.62 -17.76
C SER A 783 -8.71 -23.16 -18.16
N SER A 784 -8.48 -22.93 -19.46
CA SER A 784 -8.36 -21.60 -20.06
C SER A 784 -8.81 -21.66 -21.51
N LEU A 785 -9.47 -20.60 -21.99
CA LEU A 785 -10.06 -20.58 -23.34
C LEU A 785 -8.97 -20.78 -24.42
N GLY A 786 -9.18 -21.77 -25.30
CA GLY A 786 -8.27 -22.07 -26.41
C GLY A 786 -7.07 -22.93 -26.05
N LEU A 787 -6.93 -23.38 -24.79
CA LEU A 787 -5.82 -24.22 -24.32
C LEU A 787 -6.33 -25.60 -23.85
N PRO A 788 -5.50 -26.66 -23.91
CA PRO A 788 -5.83 -27.93 -23.28
C PRO A 788 -5.95 -27.81 -21.75
N ASP A 789 -6.99 -28.42 -21.18
CA ASP A 789 -7.19 -28.50 -19.73
C ASP A 789 -6.02 -29.23 -19.05
N ARG A 790 -5.68 -28.81 -17.82
CA ARG A 790 -4.71 -29.48 -16.96
C ARG A 790 -5.40 -30.03 -15.72
N THR A 791 -4.98 -31.21 -15.26
CA THR A 791 -5.45 -31.79 -14.00
C THR A 791 -4.26 -32.16 -13.12
N LEU A 792 -4.33 -31.75 -11.86
CA LEU A 792 -3.40 -32.13 -10.81
C LEU A 792 -4.09 -33.03 -9.78
N MET A 793 -3.38 -34.07 -9.34
CA MET A 793 -3.81 -34.98 -8.28
C MET A 793 -2.99 -34.72 -7.02
N LEU A 794 -3.66 -34.35 -5.94
CA LEU A 794 -3.06 -34.12 -4.62
C LEU A 794 -3.70 -35.07 -3.59
N GLN A 795 -3.17 -35.08 -2.36
CA GLN A 795 -3.61 -35.99 -1.29
C GLN A 795 -3.89 -35.27 0.03
N ALA A 796 -5.05 -35.52 0.64
CA ALA A 796 -5.30 -35.24 2.05
C ALA A 796 -4.95 -36.50 2.87
N GLN A 797 -3.94 -36.40 3.71
CA GLN A 797 -3.47 -37.50 4.55
C GLN A 797 -4.17 -37.51 5.90
N GLU A 798 -4.27 -38.68 6.52
CA GLU A 798 -4.90 -38.85 7.83
C GLU A 798 -4.24 -37.95 8.89
N CYS A 799 -5.06 -37.26 9.67
CA CYS A 799 -4.63 -36.41 10.78
C CYS A 799 -4.86 -37.15 12.12
N PRO A 800 -3.82 -37.31 12.98
CA PRO A 800 -3.94 -38.03 14.26
C PRO A 800 -4.98 -37.44 15.24
N GLU A 801 -5.28 -36.15 15.14
CA GLU A 801 -6.24 -35.44 16.00
C GLU A 801 -7.48 -35.01 15.18
N SER A 802 -8.35 -35.96 14.83
CA SER A 802 -9.61 -35.62 14.14
C SER A 802 -10.73 -35.37 15.17
N ASN A 803 -11.13 -34.12 15.34
CA ASN A 803 -12.44 -33.75 15.90
C ASN A 803 -12.95 -32.51 15.17
N SER A 804 -13.37 -32.67 13.92
CA SER A 804 -14.32 -31.74 13.31
C SER A 804 -15.04 -32.37 12.13
N ARG A 805 -16.37 -32.28 12.13
CA ARG A 805 -17.20 -32.49 10.95
C ARG A 805 -17.44 -31.11 10.34
N GLN A 806 -17.01 -30.89 9.11
CA GLN A 806 -17.39 -29.72 8.32
C GLN A 806 -18.52 -30.10 7.35
N GLN A 807 -19.41 -29.14 7.10
CA GLN A 807 -20.50 -29.24 6.13
C GLN A 807 -20.10 -28.51 4.85
N GLU A 808 -20.57 -29.02 3.72
CA GLU A 808 -20.38 -28.42 2.39
C GLU A 808 -21.05 -27.04 2.34
N VAL A 809 -20.24 -25.99 2.15
CA VAL A 809 -20.75 -24.67 1.73
C VAL A 809 -20.77 -24.66 0.20
N GLN A 810 -21.97 -24.79 -0.37
CA GLN A 810 -22.23 -24.75 -1.80
C GLN A 810 -21.94 -23.33 -2.35
N ARG A 811 -21.24 -23.23 -3.49
CA ARG A 811 -20.98 -21.97 -4.20
C ARG A 811 -22.16 -21.55 -5.08
N GLN A 812 -22.48 -20.26 -5.07
CA GLN A 812 -23.30 -19.57 -6.09
C GLN A 812 -22.39 -18.71 -6.97
N TYR A 813 -21.73 -19.24 -8.02
CA TYR A 813 -21.05 -18.39 -9.03
C TYR A 813 -20.94 -19.04 -10.44
N GLU A 814 -21.58 -20.18 -10.68
CA GLU A 814 -21.34 -20.98 -11.90
C GLU A 814 -21.76 -20.28 -13.20
N GLU A 815 -22.86 -19.50 -13.17
CA GLU A 815 -23.38 -18.84 -14.37
C GLU A 815 -22.50 -17.66 -14.86
N GLU A 816 -21.96 -16.84 -13.94
CA GLU A 816 -21.09 -15.71 -14.30
C GLU A 816 -19.72 -16.17 -14.79
N THR A 817 -19.11 -17.16 -14.13
CA THR A 817 -17.84 -17.76 -14.55
C THR A 817 -17.95 -18.35 -15.97
N ALA A 818 -19.03 -19.08 -16.25
CA ALA A 818 -19.25 -19.69 -17.56
C ALA A 818 -19.38 -18.65 -18.69
N LEU A 819 -19.95 -17.47 -18.42
CA LEU A 819 -20.06 -16.39 -19.40
C LEU A 819 -18.71 -15.75 -19.71
N ARG A 820 -17.90 -15.46 -18.67
CA ARG A 820 -16.57 -14.86 -18.82
C ARG A 820 -15.62 -15.79 -19.58
N MET A 821 -15.61 -17.08 -19.24
CA MET A 821 -14.77 -18.09 -19.89
C MET A 821 -15.06 -18.27 -21.39
N LYS A 822 -16.24 -17.86 -21.89
CA LYS A 822 -16.57 -17.92 -23.32
C LYS A 822 -16.05 -16.75 -24.14
N ASN A 823 -15.90 -15.57 -23.52
CA ASN A 823 -15.72 -14.31 -24.24
C ASN A 823 -14.44 -13.54 -23.85
N ASP A 824 -13.74 -13.94 -22.78
CA ASP A 824 -12.57 -13.22 -22.28
C ASP A 824 -11.24 -13.76 -22.87
N ARG A 825 -10.81 -13.17 -23.99
CA ARG A 825 -9.47 -13.40 -24.57
C ARG A 825 -8.68 -12.10 -24.69
N PRO A 826 -7.88 -11.74 -23.68
CA PRO A 826 -7.16 -10.47 -23.65
C PRO A 826 -6.03 -10.37 -24.67
N VAL A 827 -5.72 -9.15 -25.09
CA VAL A 827 -4.47 -8.80 -25.77
C VAL A 827 -3.34 -8.98 -24.78
N ARG A 828 -2.38 -9.85 -25.13
CA ARG A 828 -1.16 -10.11 -24.38
C ARG A 828 -0.03 -9.16 -24.79
N LYS A 829 0.11 -8.92 -26.10
CA LYS A 829 1.15 -8.07 -26.68
C LYS A 829 0.58 -7.21 -27.81
N ILE A 830 0.99 -5.95 -27.84
CA ILE A 830 0.86 -5.07 -29.00
C ILE A 830 2.24 -4.99 -29.63
N GLU A 831 2.42 -5.61 -30.79
CA GLU A 831 3.68 -5.57 -31.52
C GLU A 831 3.69 -4.36 -32.47
N LEU A 832 4.57 -3.41 -32.18
CA LEU A 832 4.77 -2.22 -32.99
C LEU A 832 5.90 -2.43 -33.99
N SER A 833 5.66 -1.93 -35.20
CA SER A 833 6.69 -1.83 -36.24
C SER A 833 6.68 -0.45 -36.87
N ASN A 834 7.87 0.04 -37.24
CA ASN A 834 8.06 1.33 -37.88
C ASN A 834 8.68 1.13 -39.27
N ALA A 835 8.09 1.76 -40.28
CA ALA A 835 8.70 1.84 -41.61
C ALA A 835 9.62 3.08 -41.67
N GLY A 836 10.93 2.85 -41.85
CA GLY A 836 11.92 3.92 -41.99
C GLY A 836 12.68 4.29 -40.71
N SER A 837 13.29 5.48 -40.70
CA SER A 837 14.09 5.99 -39.58
C SER A 837 13.21 6.39 -38.39
N ARG A 838 13.70 6.18 -37.17
CA ARG A 838 13.12 6.79 -35.95
C ARG A 838 13.80 8.11 -35.56
N ILE A 839 14.79 8.53 -36.34
CA ILE A 839 15.41 9.86 -36.30
C ILE A 839 14.71 10.70 -37.37
N LEU A 840 13.92 11.69 -36.92
CA LEU A 840 13.14 12.61 -37.73
C LEU A 840 13.89 13.94 -37.88
N SER A 841 13.74 14.57 -39.04
CA SER A 841 14.38 15.84 -39.36
C SER A 841 13.51 16.68 -40.28
N ALA A 842 13.94 17.91 -40.60
CA ALA A 842 13.26 18.73 -41.59
C ALA A 842 13.14 18.03 -42.97
N GLU A 843 14.08 17.16 -43.34
CA GLU A 843 14.06 16.40 -44.61
C GLU A 843 13.09 15.21 -44.54
N HIS A 844 12.96 14.60 -43.36
CA HIS A 844 12.10 13.45 -43.09
C HIS A 844 11.34 13.64 -41.77
N PRO A 845 10.29 14.48 -41.74
CA PRO A 845 9.65 14.90 -40.49
C PRO A 845 8.59 13.90 -39.99
N GLU A 846 8.26 12.88 -40.78
CA GLU A 846 7.20 11.92 -40.48
C GLU A 846 7.71 10.48 -40.47
N ALA A 847 7.06 9.63 -39.67
CA ALA A 847 7.23 8.18 -39.69
C ALA A 847 5.88 7.47 -39.53
N GLU A 848 5.76 6.27 -40.12
CA GLU A 848 4.55 5.44 -40.03
C GLU A 848 4.79 4.23 -39.14
N ILE A 849 3.87 4.05 -38.19
CA ILE A 849 3.88 3.00 -37.18
C ILE A 849 2.64 2.13 -37.38
N SER A 850 2.81 0.82 -37.29
CA SER A 850 1.70 -0.15 -37.31
C SER A 850 1.74 -1.05 -36.09
N ALA A 851 0.55 -1.42 -35.62
CA ALA A 851 0.33 -2.28 -34.46
C ALA A 851 -0.31 -3.61 -34.88
N ARG A 852 0.24 -4.72 -34.38
CA ARG A 852 -0.37 -6.05 -34.44
C ARG A 852 -0.75 -6.51 -33.04
N LEU A 853 -2.00 -6.92 -32.86
CA LEU A 853 -2.50 -7.46 -31.61
C LEU A 853 -2.20 -8.96 -31.53
N LEU A 854 -1.68 -9.40 -30.39
CA LEU A 854 -1.39 -10.81 -30.11
C LEU A 854 -2.10 -11.24 -28.81
N PRO A 855 -2.84 -12.36 -28.81
CA PRO A 855 -3.14 -13.20 -29.98
C PRO A 855 -4.07 -12.50 -30.99
N GLU A 856 -4.01 -12.89 -32.26
CA GLU A 856 -4.75 -12.22 -33.35
C GLU A 856 -6.28 -12.30 -33.23
N ASP A 857 -6.77 -13.35 -32.57
CA ASP A 857 -8.18 -13.61 -32.28
C ASP A 857 -8.57 -13.19 -30.86
N THR A 858 -7.92 -12.14 -30.36
CA THR A 858 -8.32 -11.41 -29.14
C THR A 858 -9.76 -10.89 -29.24
N ALA A 859 -10.44 -10.81 -28.09
CA ALA A 859 -11.76 -10.21 -27.97
C ALA A 859 -11.71 -8.66 -27.93
N TYR A 860 -10.53 -8.04 -27.81
CA TYR A 860 -10.36 -6.61 -27.62
C TYR A 860 -9.55 -5.99 -28.76
N SER A 861 -10.21 -5.20 -29.61
CA SER A 861 -9.60 -4.57 -30.79
C SER A 861 -9.35 -3.06 -30.65
N GLU A 862 -9.82 -2.45 -29.57
CA GLU A 862 -9.65 -1.01 -29.33
C GLU A 862 -8.21 -0.67 -28.94
N LEU A 863 -7.63 0.29 -29.67
CA LEU A 863 -6.28 0.78 -29.50
C LEU A 863 -6.28 2.29 -29.22
N PHE A 864 -5.41 2.72 -28.31
CA PHE A 864 -5.20 4.12 -27.97
C PHE A 864 -3.76 4.49 -28.27
N TRP A 865 -3.54 5.66 -28.87
CA TRP A 865 -2.21 6.13 -29.26
C TRP A 865 -1.90 7.46 -28.60
N SER A 866 -0.65 7.65 -28.17
CA SER A 866 -0.19 8.92 -27.59
C SER A 866 1.28 9.18 -27.89
N VAL A 867 1.66 10.47 -27.91
CA VAL A 867 3.06 10.91 -27.89
C VAL A 867 3.37 11.36 -26.48
N VAL A 868 4.42 10.82 -25.89
CA VAL A 868 4.85 11.14 -24.54
C VAL A 868 6.35 11.39 -24.47
N ASP A 869 6.81 12.02 -23.38
CA ASP A 869 8.23 12.09 -23.04
C ASP A 869 8.72 10.77 -22.39
N ASP A 870 9.98 10.73 -21.95
CA ASP A 870 10.53 9.58 -21.23
C ASP A 870 9.81 9.27 -19.90
N GLY A 871 9.07 10.23 -19.33
CA GLY A 871 8.33 10.11 -18.08
C GLY A 871 6.88 9.67 -18.26
N GLY A 872 6.45 9.38 -19.49
CA GLY A 872 5.06 9.04 -19.81
C GLY A 872 4.14 10.26 -19.92
N ILE A 873 4.68 11.48 -19.84
CA ILE A 873 3.89 12.72 -19.87
C ILE A 873 3.59 13.10 -21.33
N PRO A 874 2.34 13.47 -21.69
CA PRO A 874 2.01 13.93 -23.03
C PRO A 874 2.98 15.00 -23.55
N SER A 875 3.55 14.76 -24.73
CA SER A 875 4.58 15.61 -25.31
C SER A 875 4.05 16.42 -26.49
N ASN A 876 4.44 17.70 -26.57
CA ASN A 876 4.15 18.59 -27.69
C ASN A 876 5.18 18.47 -28.84
N LEU A 877 6.21 17.64 -28.68
CA LEU A 877 7.30 17.50 -29.66
C LEU A 877 6.86 16.84 -30.97
N ALA A 878 5.72 16.13 -30.98
CA ALA A 878 5.16 15.54 -32.19
C ALA A 878 3.64 15.49 -32.15
N GLU A 879 3.02 15.35 -33.33
CA GLU A 879 1.60 15.04 -33.48
C GLU A 879 1.38 13.66 -34.07
N LEU A 880 0.26 13.04 -33.70
CA LEU A 880 -0.18 11.76 -34.23
C LEU A 880 -1.43 11.92 -35.08
N LYS A 881 -1.43 11.27 -36.23
CA LYS A 881 -2.63 10.97 -37.00
C LYS A 881 -2.87 9.47 -36.96
N VAL A 882 -3.94 9.06 -36.28
CA VAL A 882 -4.29 7.65 -36.08
C VAL A 882 -5.26 7.18 -37.15
N ASP A 883 -5.03 5.99 -37.69
CA ASP A 883 -5.91 5.28 -38.61
C ASP A 883 -5.97 3.79 -38.21
N GLY A 884 -6.95 3.46 -37.36
CA GLY A 884 -7.14 2.12 -36.80
C GLY A 884 -5.89 1.58 -36.08
N ASN A 885 -5.30 0.53 -36.65
CA ASN A 885 -4.10 -0.12 -36.12
C ASN A 885 -2.79 0.54 -36.60
N SER A 886 -2.86 1.72 -37.21
CA SER A 886 -1.69 2.46 -37.66
C SER A 886 -1.72 3.90 -37.15
N ALA A 887 -0.54 4.48 -36.98
CA ALA A 887 -0.40 5.88 -36.64
C ALA A 887 0.76 6.50 -37.42
N ARG A 888 0.53 7.70 -37.96
CA ARG A 888 1.57 8.53 -38.54
C ARG A 888 1.98 9.58 -37.52
N VAL A 889 3.25 9.59 -37.15
CA VAL A 889 3.83 10.59 -36.26
C VAL A 889 4.56 11.66 -37.08
N ARG A 890 4.35 12.94 -36.75
CA ARG A 890 5.06 14.07 -37.34
C ARG A 890 5.74 14.88 -36.24
N ALA A 891 7.06 15.05 -36.33
CA ALA A 891 7.80 15.88 -35.39
C ALA A 891 7.50 17.38 -35.60
N LYS A 892 7.38 18.10 -34.49
CA LYS A 892 7.11 19.55 -34.40
C LYS A 892 8.29 20.34 -33.84
N GLY A 893 9.14 19.70 -33.04
CA GLY A 893 10.32 20.33 -32.47
C GLY A 893 11.39 19.31 -32.13
N ASP A 894 12.57 19.81 -31.77
CA ASP A 894 13.75 19.04 -31.46
C ASP A 894 13.62 18.38 -30.08
N GLY A 895 14.07 17.13 -29.98
CA GLY A 895 14.08 16.35 -28.74
C GLY A 895 13.71 14.89 -28.93
N SER A 896 13.75 14.14 -27.83
CA SER A 896 13.33 12.74 -27.79
C SER A 896 11.90 12.61 -27.30
N PHE A 897 11.13 11.73 -27.92
CA PHE A 897 9.77 11.39 -27.50
C PHE A 897 9.49 9.92 -27.79
N ARG A 898 8.39 9.40 -27.22
CA ARG A 898 7.93 8.03 -27.40
C ARG A 898 6.55 8.04 -28.00
N VAL A 899 6.33 7.17 -28.98
CA VAL A 899 4.97 6.88 -29.47
C VAL A 899 4.49 5.61 -28.79
N ARG A 900 3.37 5.72 -28.08
CA ARG A 900 2.73 4.63 -27.36
C ARG A 900 1.50 4.14 -28.11
N CYS A 901 1.26 2.84 -28.03
CA CYS A 901 0.03 2.17 -28.41
C CYS A 901 -0.42 1.30 -27.25
N MET A 902 -1.68 1.44 -26.83
CA MET A 902 -2.20 0.89 -25.59
C MET A 902 -3.52 0.15 -25.82
N CYS A 903 -3.84 -0.78 -24.93
CA CYS A 903 -5.12 -1.51 -24.90
C CYS A 903 -5.64 -1.60 -23.47
N ARG A 904 -6.97 -1.59 -23.30
CA ARG A 904 -7.64 -1.68 -21.99
C ARG A 904 -8.03 -3.10 -21.57
N ASN A 905 -8.10 -4.06 -22.50
CA ASN A 905 -8.59 -5.43 -22.23
C ASN A 905 -9.92 -5.49 -21.46
N GLY A 906 -10.82 -4.55 -21.74
CA GLY A 906 -12.15 -4.43 -21.12
C GLY A 906 -12.19 -3.71 -19.78
N GLY A 907 -11.05 -3.21 -19.27
CA GLY A 907 -10.98 -2.34 -18.10
C GLY A 907 -11.24 -0.86 -18.39
N GLU A 908 -11.22 -0.03 -17.35
CA GLU A 908 -11.36 1.43 -17.45
C GLU A 908 -10.05 2.11 -17.87
N HIS A 909 -8.91 1.60 -17.38
CA HIS A 909 -7.56 2.10 -17.63
C HIS A 909 -6.82 1.22 -18.64
N ALA A 910 -5.68 1.72 -19.16
CA ALA A 910 -4.81 0.88 -19.96
C ALA A 910 -4.36 -0.33 -19.12
N SER A 911 -4.22 -1.50 -19.74
CA SER A 911 -3.62 -2.67 -19.08
C SER A 911 -2.39 -3.19 -19.82
N LEU A 912 -2.09 -2.59 -20.97
CA LEU A 912 -0.93 -2.92 -21.78
C LEU A 912 -0.45 -1.66 -22.49
N ILE A 913 0.83 -1.37 -22.36
CA ILE A 913 1.52 -0.28 -23.04
C ILE A 913 2.63 -0.86 -23.90
N SER A 914 2.59 -0.58 -25.21
CA SER A 914 3.67 -0.86 -26.14
C SER A 914 4.19 0.45 -26.70
N GLN A 915 5.50 0.58 -26.90
CA GLN A 915 6.10 1.85 -27.29
C GLN A 915 7.33 1.71 -28.18
N LEU A 916 7.61 2.76 -28.94
CA LEU A 916 8.85 2.97 -29.70
C LEU A 916 9.44 4.34 -29.40
N ASP A 917 10.77 4.41 -29.31
CA ASP A 917 11.56 5.61 -29.11
C ASP A 917 11.85 6.34 -30.44
N PHE A 918 11.66 7.66 -30.45
CA PHE A 918 11.94 8.56 -31.58
C PHE A 918 12.81 9.74 -31.13
N GLU A 919 13.59 10.28 -32.06
CA GLU A 919 14.41 11.47 -31.89
C GLU A 919 14.13 12.44 -33.04
N ALA A 920 13.93 13.71 -32.74
CA ALA A 920 13.76 14.77 -33.74
C ALA A 920 14.88 15.81 -33.61
N ALA A 921 15.44 16.21 -34.75
CA ALA A 921 16.51 17.22 -34.80
C ALA A 921 16.40 18.13 -36.04
N GLY A 922 16.72 19.41 -35.87
CA GLY A 922 16.71 20.41 -36.95
C GLY A 922 15.35 21.06 -37.24
N LEU A 923 14.39 20.98 -36.31
CA LEU A 923 13.04 21.56 -36.37
C LEU A 923 12.86 22.78 -35.45
N GLY A 924 13.76 23.01 -34.49
CA GLY A 924 13.68 24.10 -33.51
C GLY A 924 12.88 23.73 -32.25
N THR A 925 12.63 24.70 -31.37
CA THR A 925 11.94 24.47 -30.09
C THR A 925 10.42 24.46 -30.24
N ALA A 926 9.75 23.39 -29.78
CA ALA A 926 8.29 23.37 -29.68
C ALA A 926 7.83 24.07 -28.40
N CYS A 927 6.94 25.06 -28.52
CA CYS A 927 6.40 25.79 -27.36
C CYS A 927 5.26 25.01 -26.68
N LEU A 928 5.19 25.10 -25.36
CA LEU A 928 4.09 24.58 -24.55
C LEU A 928 2.89 25.54 -24.65
N ASN A 929 1.68 24.98 -24.72
CA ASN A 929 0.43 25.77 -24.70
C ASN A 929 -0.02 25.99 -23.25
N PRO A 930 0.10 27.20 -22.68
CA PRO A 930 -0.27 27.49 -21.29
C PRO A 930 -1.78 27.47 -21.06
N TYR A 931 -2.61 27.49 -22.11
CA TYR A 931 -4.07 27.45 -22.02
C TYR A 931 -4.62 26.02 -21.93
N GLY A 932 -3.80 25.02 -22.25
CA GLY A 932 -4.04 23.63 -21.87
C GLY A 932 -3.41 23.33 -20.51
N PHE A 933 -3.65 22.14 -19.97
CA PHE A 933 -3.00 21.72 -18.73
C PHE A 933 -1.51 21.42 -18.98
N VAL A 934 -0.63 22.18 -18.34
CA VAL A 934 0.82 21.95 -18.34
C VAL A 934 1.17 21.14 -17.10
N SER A 935 1.57 19.89 -17.30
CA SER A 935 1.94 18.98 -16.22
C SER A 935 3.16 19.48 -15.43
N GLY A 936 3.11 19.27 -14.10
CA GLY A 936 4.17 19.65 -13.18
C GLY A 936 5.50 18.92 -13.44
N GLY A 937 5.43 17.72 -14.03
CA GLY A 937 6.60 16.92 -14.39
C GLY A 937 7.35 17.40 -15.65
N LEU A 938 6.78 18.35 -16.41
CA LEU A 938 7.40 18.93 -17.61
C LEU A 938 8.36 20.09 -17.31
N TYR A 939 8.76 20.28 -16.05
CA TYR A 939 9.68 21.36 -15.70
C TYR A 939 11.01 21.23 -16.45
N SER A 940 11.52 22.37 -16.91
CA SER A 940 12.75 22.52 -17.69
C SER A 940 13.90 23.15 -16.89
N TYR A 941 13.58 23.62 -15.68
CA TYR A 941 14.51 24.22 -14.73
C TYR A 941 14.10 23.82 -13.32
N SER A 942 15.07 23.54 -12.47
CA SER A 942 14.83 23.37 -11.04
C SER A 942 16.02 23.81 -10.20
N LYS A 943 15.74 24.36 -9.02
CA LYS A 943 16.73 24.57 -7.95
C LYS A 943 16.24 23.86 -6.69
N GLY A 944 17.16 23.23 -5.97
CA GLY A 944 16.83 22.27 -4.91
C GLY A 944 16.72 20.86 -5.48
N THR A 945 16.03 19.97 -4.78
CA THR A 945 15.87 18.57 -5.20
C THR A 945 14.39 18.21 -5.25
N PRO A 946 13.63 18.71 -6.26
CA PRO A 946 12.24 18.31 -6.42
C PRO A 946 12.14 16.79 -6.59
N GLY A 947 11.13 16.19 -5.97
CA GLY A 947 10.75 14.80 -6.16
C GLY A 947 9.59 14.68 -7.13
N ASN A 948 9.21 13.45 -7.46
CA ASN A 948 8.01 13.21 -8.27
C ASN A 948 6.76 13.46 -7.43
N GLY A 949 5.81 14.17 -8.02
CA GLY A 949 4.44 14.20 -7.54
C GLY A 949 3.63 13.08 -8.18
N ASN A 950 2.49 12.76 -7.56
CA ASN A 950 1.52 11.82 -8.13
C ASN A 950 0.88 12.44 -9.38
N GLU A 951 0.28 11.63 -10.26
CA GLU A 951 -0.36 12.08 -11.51
C GLU A 951 0.56 12.96 -12.39
N HIS A 952 1.82 12.53 -12.57
CA HIS A 952 2.86 13.27 -13.29
C HIS A 952 3.14 14.69 -12.73
N GLY A 953 2.80 14.96 -11.48
CA GLY A 953 3.11 16.21 -10.80
C GLY A 953 4.57 16.31 -10.34
N VAL A 954 4.86 17.37 -9.59
CA VAL A 954 6.14 17.62 -8.93
C VAL A 954 5.95 17.82 -7.43
N ALA A 955 6.83 17.26 -6.62
CA ALA A 955 6.83 17.42 -5.16
C ALA A 955 8.04 18.28 -4.74
N THR A 956 7.80 19.36 -4.01
CA THR A 956 8.88 20.21 -3.49
C THR A 956 9.59 19.56 -2.30
N ALA A 957 10.79 20.03 -1.99
CA ALA A 957 11.55 19.52 -0.85
C ALA A 957 10.85 19.79 0.48
N ARG A 958 11.13 18.96 1.50
CA ARG A 958 10.57 19.14 2.86
C ARG A 958 11.09 20.37 3.56
N ASP A 959 12.37 20.66 3.33
CA ASP A 959 13.09 21.80 3.91
C ASP A 959 13.82 22.56 2.79
N GLY A 960 13.84 23.89 2.90
CA GLY A 960 14.57 24.76 1.98
C GLY A 960 13.78 25.20 0.74
N GLU A 961 14.33 26.17 0.01
CA GLU A 961 13.73 26.70 -1.21
C GLU A 961 13.82 25.68 -2.36
N THR A 962 12.67 25.36 -2.93
CA THR A 962 12.55 24.62 -4.20
C THR A 962 12.03 25.57 -5.28
N GLN A 963 12.74 25.63 -6.40
CA GLN A 963 12.31 26.34 -7.60
C GLN A 963 11.95 25.32 -8.68
N VAL A 964 10.79 25.47 -9.32
CA VAL A 964 10.35 24.63 -10.44
C VAL A 964 9.92 25.54 -11.60
N GLY A 965 10.67 25.49 -12.70
CA GLY A 965 10.54 26.40 -13.82
C GLY A 965 10.22 25.73 -15.16
N TYR A 966 9.38 26.38 -15.95
CA TYR A 966 8.91 25.95 -17.28
C TYR A 966 9.28 27.03 -18.29
N ARG A 967 9.98 26.65 -19.36
CA ARG A 967 10.35 27.54 -20.47
C ARG A 967 9.38 27.37 -21.62
N ASP A 968 9.51 28.28 -22.58
CA ASP A 968 8.88 28.16 -23.91
C ASP A 968 7.35 28.03 -23.86
N LEU A 969 6.70 28.74 -22.93
CA LEU A 969 5.23 28.84 -22.87
C LEU A 969 4.77 29.93 -23.83
N ASP A 970 3.96 29.58 -24.82
CA ASP A 970 3.43 30.54 -25.79
C ASP A 970 2.05 31.06 -25.41
N PHE A 971 2.00 32.26 -24.84
CA PHE A 971 0.78 32.97 -24.47
C PHE A 971 0.12 33.72 -25.64
N GLY A 972 0.74 33.70 -26.83
CA GLY A 972 0.26 34.47 -27.98
C GLY A 972 0.11 35.97 -27.68
N VAL A 973 -0.69 36.66 -28.50
CA VAL A 973 -0.89 38.12 -28.40
C VAL A 973 -1.88 38.50 -27.29
N GLN A 974 -2.88 37.65 -27.05
CA GLN A 974 -3.96 37.91 -26.10
C GLN A 974 -3.44 37.88 -24.66
N GLY A 975 -2.66 36.85 -24.32
CA GLY A 975 -2.06 36.68 -23.00
C GLY A 975 -3.04 36.28 -21.90
N SER A 976 -2.52 36.06 -20.69
CA SER A 976 -3.34 35.84 -19.49
C SER A 976 -2.62 36.27 -18.21
N ASP A 977 -3.38 36.73 -17.23
CA ASP A 977 -2.96 37.03 -15.86
C ASP A 977 -3.65 36.11 -14.84
N GLU A 978 -4.44 35.14 -15.27
CA GLU A 978 -5.19 34.23 -14.39
C GLU A 978 -4.68 32.79 -14.54
N ILE A 979 -4.19 32.22 -13.44
CA ILE A 979 -3.57 30.89 -13.38
C ILE A 979 -4.32 30.00 -12.38
N THR A 980 -4.62 28.77 -12.78
CA THR A 980 -5.15 27.72 -11.91
C THR A 980 -4.06 26.69 -11.63
N ILE A 981 -3.85 26.37 -10.35
CA ILE A 981 -2.82 25.43 -9.90
C ILE A 981 -3.49 24.36 -9.03
N PRO A 982 -3.56 23.09 -9.48
CA PRO A 982 -3.98 21.98 -8.63
C PRO A 982 -2.88 21.59 -7.65
N ILE A 983 -3.19 21.69 -6.35
CA ILE A 983 -2.24 21.54 -5.26
C ILE A 983 -2.66 20.43 -4.29
N PHE A 984 -1.71 19.57 -3.92
CA PHE A 984 -1.83 18.69 -2.77
C PHE A 984 -0.84 19.14 -1.68
N ALA A 985 -1.40 19.63 -0.56
CA ALA A 985 -0.64 20.05 0.61
C ALA A 985 -0.73 18.99 1.71
N LEU A 986 0.36 18.78 2.46
CA LEU A 986 0.41 17.76 3.52
C LEU A 986 -0.40 18.15 4.76
N THR A 987 -0.58 19.44 5.01
CA THR A 987 -1.27 19.99 6.17
C THR A 987 -2.25 21.09 5.75
N GLY A 988 -3.15 21.50 6.65
CA GLY A 988 -4.03 22.65 6.45
C GLY A 988 -3.39 24.02 6.73
N GLU A 989 -2.06 24.06 6.93
CA GLU A 989 -1.32 25.31 7.14
C GLU A 989 -1.28 26.17 5.86
N PRO A 990 -1.01 27.48 5.98
CA PRO A 990 -0.77 28.31 4.81
C PRO A 990 0.57 27.96 4.13
N TYR A 991 0.53 27.81 2.80
CA TYR A 991 1.69 27.59 1.93
C TYR A 991 1.88 28.79 1.01
N ARG A 992 2.99 29.52 1.18
CA ARG A 992 3.35 30.66 0.32
C ARG A 992 3.99 30.15 -0.98
N ILE A 993 3.53 30.65 -2.12
CA ILE A 993 4.02 30.32 -3.46
C ILE A 993 4.36 31.64 -4.17
N ARG A 994 5.65 31.84 -4.46
CA ARG A 994 6.12 32.98 -5.27
C ARG A 994 6.16 32.56 -6.74
N ILE A 995 5.56 33.35 -7.62
CA ILE A 995 5.44 33.08 -9.06
C ILE A 995 6.26 34.11 -9.83
N TRP A 996 7.15 33.63 -10.70
CA TRP A 996 8.06 34.46 -11.49
C TRP A 996 7.78 34.32 -12.99
N GLU A 997 7.86 35.43 -13.72
CA GLU A 997 8.11 35.46 -15.16
C GLU A 997 9.62 35.28 -15.37
N GLY A 998 10.03 34.22 -16.08
CA GLY A 998 11.42 33.79 -16.19
C GLY A 998 11.92 33.03 -14.95
N MET A 999 13.20 32.66 -14.95
CA MET A 999 13.82 31.95 -13.82
C MET A 999 14.43 32.94 -12.84
N PRO A 1000 14.24 32.82 -11.51
CA PRO A 1000 14.59 33.86 -10.53
C PRO A 1000 16.02 34.41 -10.60
N GLU A 1001 16.99 33.60 -11.03
CA GLU A 1001 18.41 33.98 -11.11
C GLU A 1001 18.84 34.52 -12.50
N GLU A 1002 17.93 34.51 -13.47
CA GLU A 1002 18.20 34.95 -14.84
C GLU A 1002 17.93 36.45 -15.05
N LYS A 1003 18.74 37.06 -15.92
CA LYS A 1003 18.61 38.48 -16.25
C LYS A 1003 17.30 38.74 -16.99
N GLY A 1004 16.45 39.59 -16.43
CA GLY A 1004 15.15 39.96 -17.03
C GLY A 1004 13.95 39.27 -16.36
N SER A 1005 14.19 38.33 -15.45
CA SER A 1005 13.12 37.68 -14.68
C SER A 1005 12.53 38.60 -13.62
N ARG A 1006 11.23 38.45 -13.36
CA ARG A 1006 10.48 39.29 -12.42
C ARG A 1006 9.44 38.46 -11.65
N GLN A 1007 9.32 38.70 -10.35
CA GLN A 1007 8.21 38.16 -9.56
C GLN A 1007 6.90 38.85 -10.00
N ILE A 1008 5.91 38.03 -10.36
CA ILE A 1008 4.58 38.45 -10.86
C ILE A 1008 3.44 37.95 -9.99
N GLY A 1009 3.74 37.18 -8.93
CA GLY A 1009 2.76 36.74 -7.95
C GLY A 1009 3.41 36.32 -6.64
N ASP A 1010 2.69 36.53 -5.54
CA ASP A 1010 3.06 36.09 -4.20
C ASP A 1010 1.78 35.67 -3.48
N VAL A 1011 1.43 34.40 -3.65
CA VAL A 1011 0.11 33.86 -3.29
C VAL A 1011 0.22 32.89 -2.13
N VAL A 1012 -0.90 32.67 -1.44
CA VAL A 1012 -0.98 31.70 -0.35
C VAL A 1012 -2.04 30.66 -0.69
N TYR A 1013 -1.66 29.39 -0.65
CA TYR A 1013 -2.57 28.26 -0.69
C TYR A 1013 -2.92 27.83 0.73
N GLN A 1014 -4.21 27.71 1.04
CA GLN A 1014 -4.68 27.20 2.33
C GLN A 1014 -6.04 26.51 2.16
N LYS A 1015 -6.02 25.17 2.17
CA LYS A 1015 -7.22 24.31 2.22
C LYS A 1015 -7.00 23.18 3.22
N PRO A 1016 -8.07 22.56 3.75
CA PRO A 1016 -7.92 21.30 4.48
C PRO A 1016 -7.13 20.28 3.65
N SER A 1017 -6.13 19.66 4.26
CA SER A 1017 -5.36 18.59 3.62
C SER A 1017 -6.27 17.41 3.32
N ARG A 1018 -6.26 16.96 2.06
CA ARG A 1018 -6.87 15.71 1.62
C ARG A 1018 -5.74 14.84 1.09
N TRP A 1019 -5.43 13.75 1.79
CA TRP A 1019 -4.28 12.91 1.47
C TRP A 1019 -4.33 12.43 0.02
N ASN A 1020 -3.25 12.68 -0.72
CA ASN A 1020 -3.08 12.29 -2.11
C ASN A 1020 -4.16 12.83 -3.07
N VAL A 1021 -4.76 13.98 -2.76
CA VAL A 1021 -5.78 14.61 -3.63
C VAL A 1021 -5.37 16.04 -3.96
N TYR A 1022 -5.25 16.33 -5.25
CA TYR A 1022 -5.03 17.69 -5.74
C TYR A 1022 -6.32 18.51 -5.66
N GLN A 1023 -6.24 19.70 -5.08
CA GLN A 1023 -7.33 20.66 -5.01
C GLN A 1023 -6.91 21.92 -5.76
N GLU A 1024 -7.73 22.32 -6.73
CA GLU A 1024 -7.48 23.50 -7.57
C GLU A 1024 -7.59 24.79 -6.78
N GLU A 1025 -6.72 25.74 -7.06
CA GLU A 1025 -6.84 27.12 -6.62
C GLU A 1025 -6.46 28.05 -7.77
N THR A 1026 -7.24 29.13 -7.94
CA THR A 1026 -7.05 30.10 -9.03
C THR A 1026 -6.53 31.41 -8.47
N TYR A 1027 -5.49 31.94 -9.10
CA TYR A 1027 -4.81 33.16 -8.71
C TYR A 1027 -4.77 34.15 -9.86
N ARG A 1028 -4.82 35.44 -9.53
CA ARG A 1028 -4.58 36.54 -10.46
C ARG A 1028 -3.20 37.14 -10.23
N LEU A 1029 -2.41 37.26 -11.29
CA LEU A 1029 -1.03 37.72 -11.29
C LEU A 1029 -0.94 39.24 -11.50
N ASP A 1030 0.15 39.85 -11.04
CA ASP A 1030 0.43 41.28 -11.13
C ASP A 1030 0.68 41.76 -12.57
N LYS A 1031 0.90 40.81 -13.49
CA LYS A 1031 1.24 41.09 -14.90
C LYS A 1031 0.57 40.05 -15.81
N LYS A 1032 -0.05 40.55 -16.87
CA LYS A 1032 -0.51 39.73 -17.99
C LYS A 1032 0.66 39.24 -18.83
N LEU A 1033 0.85 37.92 -18.88
CA LEU A 1033 1.88 37.25 -19.67
C LEU A 1033 1.46 37.20 -21.14
N LYS A 1034 2.38 37.48 -22.06
CA LYS A 1034 2.17 37.53 -23.52
C LYS A 1034 3.39 37.01 -24.27
N GLY A 1035 3.18 36.49 -25.47
CA GLY A 1035 4.22 35.90 -26.30
C GLY A 1035 4.85 34.66 -25.67
N VAL A 1036 6.04 34.28 -26.13
CA VAL A 1036 6.79 33.16 -25.58
C VAL A 1036 7.59 33.62 -24.36
N THR A 1037 7.32 33.03 -23.20
CA THR A 1037 8.02 33.33 -21.94
C THR A 1037 8.13 32.10 -21.05
N GLY A 1038 8.78 32.23 -19.88
CA GLY A 1038 8.87 31.18 -18.88
C GLY A 1038 8.13 31.54 -17.59
N ILE A 1039 7.75 30.52 -16.82
CA ILE A 1039 7.18 30.69 -15.48
C ILE A 1039 7.96 29.85 -14.48
N CYS A 1040 8.15 30.35 -13.26
CA CYS A 1040 8.79 29.59 -12.18
C CYS A 1040 8.02 29.72 -10.86
N PHE A 1041 7.76 28.58 -10.23
CA PHE A 1041 7.22 28.49 -8.87
C PHE A 1041 8.37 28.39 -7.87
N VAL A 1042 8.33 29.20 -6.82
CA VAL A 1042 9.31 29.18 -5.72
C VAL A 1042 8.58 28.93 -4.40
N VAL A 1043 8.94 27.84 -3.74
CA VAL A 1043 8.24 27.29 -2.57
C VAL A 1043 9.25 26.84 -1.51
N GLU A 1044 8.96 27.10 -0.24
CA GLU A 1044 9.88 26.81 0.89
C GLU A 1044 9.46 25.63 1.79
N LYS A 1045 8.25 25.09 1.56
CA LYS A 1045 7.69 23.94 2.28
C LYS A 1045 7.33 22.82 1.30
N LYS A 1046 7.19 21.58 1.81
CA LYS A 1046 6.72 20.43 1.01
C LYS A 1046 5.30 20.66 0.49
N LEU A 1047 5.16 20.62 -0.82
CA LEU A 1047 3.95 20.89 -1.57
C LEU A 1047 4.00 20.04 -2.83
N HIS A 1048 2.87 19.45 -3.23
CA HIS A 1048 2.75 18.77 -4.50
C HIS A 1048 1.97 19.66 -5.47
N ILE A 1049 2.54 19.91 -6.65
CA ILE A 1049 1.93 20.68 -7.75
C ILE A 1049 1.66 19.70 -8.89
N LYS A 1050 0.39 19.48 -9.24
CA LYS A 1050 0.03 18.60 -10.37
C LYS A 1050 0.50 19.18 -11.70
N GLY A 1051 0.46 20.51 -11.80
CA GLY A 1051 0.68 21.29 -13.00
C GLY A 1051 -0.02 22.64 -12.87
N PHE A 1052 -0.33 23.27 -14.00
CA PHE A 1052 -1.07 24.52 -14.04
C PHE A 1052 -1.72 24.73 -15.41
N SER A 1053 -2.69 25.64 -15.47
CA SER A 1053 -3.27 26.15 -16.70
C SER A 1053 -3.61 27.63 -16.54
N PHE A 1054 -3.58 28.37 -17.64
CA PHE A 1054 -4.02 29.76 -17.70
C PHE A 1054 -5.40 29.87 -18.34
N THR A 1055 -6.22 30.78 -17.84
CA THR A 1055 -7.51 31.08 -18.45
C THR A 1055 -7.28 31.82 -19.77
N LEU A 1056 -7.82 31.30 -20.88
CA LEU A 1056 -7.84 32.01 -22.14
C LEU A 1056 -8.88 33.13 -22.06
N GLN A 1057 -8.40 34.37 -21.92
CA GLN A 1057 -9.26 35.55 -21.89
C GLN A 1057 -9.67 35.93 -23.32
N ASN A 1058 -10.90 35.59 -23.70
CA ASN A 1058 -11.49 36.03 -24.97
C ASN A 1058 -12.10 37.44 -24.80
N PRO A 1059 -11.57 38.48 -25.49
CA PRO A 1059 -12.06 39.85 -25.39
C PRO A 1059 -13.56 40.01 -25.69
N SER A 1060 -14.15 39.08 -26.46
CA SER A 1060 -15.54 39.11 -26.93
C SER A 1060 -16.58 38.95 -25.83
N PHE A 1061 -16.19 38.40 -24.68
CA PHE A 1061 -17.04 38.15 -23.52
C PHE A 1061 -16.71 39.05 -22.32
N GLU A 1062 -15.78 40.00 -22.51
CA GLU A 1062 -15.41 41.01 -21.52
C GLU A 1062 -16.32 42.25 -21.61
N ARG A 1063 -16.20 43.15 -20.63
CA ARG A 1063 -16.88 44.45 -20.66
C ARG A 1063 -16.25 45.34 -21.74
N ILE A 1064 -17.07 45.78 -22.70
CA ILE A 1064 -16.68 46.65 -23.81
C ILE A 1064 -17.18 48.07 -23.50
N GLU A 1065 -16.25 49.00 -23.24
CA GLU A 1065 -16.59 50.41 -23.06
C GLU A 1065 -17.12 51.01 -24.37
N ALA A 1066 -18.22 51.75 -24.31
CA ALA A 1066 -18.86 52.34 -25.48
C ALA A 1066 -17.93 53.34 -26.18
N ALA A 1067 -17.17 54.11 -25.40
CA ALA A 1067 -16.16 55.04 -25.91
C ALA A 1067 -15.01 54.35 -26.67
N GLY A 1068 -14.88 53.03 -26.56
CA GLY A 1068 -13.92 52.20 -27.28
C GLY A 1068 -14.37 51.75 -28.68
N CYS A 1069 -15.45 52.31 -29.24
CA CYS A 1069 -15.86 52.03 -30.61
C CYS A 1069 -14.78 52.48 -31.61
N GLU A 1070 -14.54 51.69 -32.67
CA GLU A 1070 -13.57 52.03 -33.72
C GLU A 1070 -14.07 53.22 -34.54
N HIS A 1071 -15.36 53.22 -34.84
CA HIS A 1071 -16.01 54.27 -35.61
C HIS A 1071 -17.40 54.59 -35.04
N ILE A 1072 -17.76 55.87 -35.10
CA ILE A 1072 -19.09 56.37 -34.76
C ILE A 1072 -19.59 57.29 -35.87
N TYR A 1073 -20.81 57.05 -36.32
CA TYR A 1073 -21.47 57.79 -37.40
C TYR A 1073 -22.87 58.20 -36.95
N GLY A 1074 -23.33 59.41 -37.26
CA GLY A 1074 -24.72 59.81 -36.97
C GLY A 1074 -24.91 61.32 -36.74
N ASP A 1075 -26.15 61.69 -36.43
CA ASP A 1075 -26.59 63.09 -36.48
C ASP A 1075 -26.36 63.85 -35.15
N SER A 1076 -26.35 63.17 -34.00
CA SER A 1076 -26.07 63.78 -32.68
C SER A 1076 -25.56 62.77 -31.64
N PHE A 1077 -24.38 63.04 -31.07
CA PHE A 1077 -23.77 62.29 -29.96
C PHE A 1077 -22.62 63.12 -29.34
N ARG A 1078 -22.22 62.78 -28.10
CA ARG A 1078 -21.04 63.31 -27.43
C ARG A 1078 -20.22 62.17 -26.85
N VAL A 1079 -19.00 61.98 -27.34
CA VAL A 1079 -18.06 60.98 -26.80
C VAL A 1079 -17.30 61.60 -25.64
N GLU A 1080 -17.31 60.94 -24.48
CA GLU A 1080 -16.48 61.28 -23.32
C GLU A 1080 -15.61 60.08 -22.92
N GLU A 1081 -14.74 60.26 -21.94
CA GLU A 1081 -13.77 59.23 -21.52
C GLU A 1081 -14.45 57.98 -20.92
N ASP A 1082 -15.64 58.13 -20.34
CA ASP A 1082 -16.35 57.06 -19.62
C ASP A 1082 -17.65 56.58 -20.31
N GLY A 1083 -17.90 57.03 -21.55
CA GLY A 1083 -19.11 56.63 -22.30
C GLY A 1083 -19.44 57.55 -23.48
N ILE A 1084 -20.55 57.26 -24.15
CA ILE A 1084 -21.11 58.06 -25.23
C ILE A 1084 -22.49 58.55 -24.80
N TYR A 1085 -22.64 59.86 -24.76
CA TYR A 1085 -23.82 60.56 -24.23
C TYR A 1085 -24.58 61.27 -25.35
N ASP A 1086 -25.84 61.64 -25.07
CA ASP A 1086 -26.70 62.35 -26.00
C ASP A 1086 -26.86 61.63 -27.37
N ILE A 1087 -26.83 60.28 -27.38
CA ILE A 1087 -26.99 59.46 -28.59
C ILE A 1087 -28.40 59.64 -29.11
N GLY A 1088 -28.51 60.39 -30.21
CA GLY A 1088 -29.78 60.74 -30.84
C GLY A 1088 -30.09 59.90 -32.08
N ASN A 1089 -30.58 60.57 -33.12
CA ASN A 1089 -31.09 59.91 -34.32
C ASN A 1089 -29.96 59.40 -35.23
N ASN A 1090 -30.17 58.20 -35.80
CA ASN A 1090 -29.30 57.60 -36.81
C ASN A 1090 -27.84 57.40 -36.38
N VAL A 1091 -27.59 57.16 -35.10
CA VAL A 1091 -26.22 56.90 -34.62
C VAL A 1091 -25.87 55.43 -34.76
N THR A 1092 -24.72 55.12 -35.33
CA THR A 1092 -24.15 53.77 -35.40
C THR A 1092 -22.79 53.77 -34.74
N LEU A 1093 -22.61 52.88 -33.76
CA LEU A 1093 -21.34 52.57 -33.12
C LEU A 1093 -20.80 51.28 -33.74
N GLU A 1094 -19.58 51.30 -34.26
CA GLU A 1094 -18.87 50.13 -34.80
C GLU A 1094 -17.78 49.71 -33.82
N PHE A 1095 -17.75 48.41 -33.49
CA PHE A 1095 -16.78 47.83 -32.56
C PHE A 1095 -15.84 46.85 -33.29
N PRO A 1096 -14.65 46.57 -32.70
CA PRO A 1096 -13.70 45.61 -33.27
C PRO A 1096 -14.34 44.23 -33.49
N GLU A 1097 -13.71 43.44 -34.36
CA GLU A 1097 -14.13 42.05 -34.60
C GLU A 1097 -14.11 41.24 -33.29
N LEU A 1098 -15.26 40.63 -32.95
CA LEU A 1098 -15.45 39.80 -31.76
C LEU A 1098 -15.66 38.35 -32.18
N ASP A 1099 -14.96 37.41 -31.54
CA ASP A 1099 -15.07 35.97 -31.75
C ASP A 1099 -15.90 35.32 -30.64
N PHE A 1100 -17.14 34.94 -30.96
CA PHE A 1100 -18.06 34.31 -30.02
C PHE A 1100 -17.96 32.77 -29.98
N GLY A 1101 -17.02 32.18 -30.75
CA GLY A 1101 -16.80 30.73 -30.77
C GLY A 1101 -17.99 29.90 -31.26
N GLU A 1102 -17.91 28.57 -31.16
CA GLU A 1102 -18.96 27.66 -31.64
C GLU A 1102 -20.17 27.58 -30.70
N GLU A 1103 -19.98 27.88 -29.41
CA GLU A 1103 -21.09 27.98 -28.48
C GLU A 1103 -21.88 29.27 -28.73
N GLY A 1104 -21.25 30.40 -29.01
CA GLY A 1104 -21.94 31.66 -29.28
C GLY A 1104 -22.61 32.30 -28.06
N ILE A 1105 -23.08 33.52 -28.25
CA ILE A 1105 -23.74 34.36 -27.23
C ILE A 1105 -25.26 34.26 -27.34
N GLY A 1106 -25.95 34.44 -26.21
CA GLY A 1106 -27.41 34.45 -26.15
C GLY A 1106 -27.99 35.66 -25.42
N GLU A 1107 -27.16 36.47 -24.78
CA GLU A 1107 -27.60 37.66 -24.05
C GLU A 1107 -26.63 38.83 -24.23
N VAL A 1108 -27.13 40.04 -23.99
CA VAL A 1108 -26.30 41.25 -23.85
C VAL A 1108 -26.70 41.99 -22.58
N LEU A 1109 -25.69 42.48 -21.86
CA LEU A 1109 -25.83 43.38 -20.73
C LEU A 1109 -25.39 44.78 -21.18
N LEU A 1110 -26.29 45.76 -21.12
CA LEU A 1110 -26.04 47.15 -21.51
C LEU A 1110 -26.08 48.03 -20.26
N CYS A 1111 -25.07 48.85 -20.04
CA CYS A 1111 -25.07 49.89 -19.01
C CYS A 1111 -25.23 51.26 -19.66
N GLY A 1112 -26.33 51.93 -19.36
CA GLY A 1112 -26.66 53.19 -19.99
C GLY A 1112 -27.88 53.85 -19.37
N ASN A 1113 -28.28 54.98 -19.95
CA ASN A 1113 -29.39 55.77 -19.47
C ASN A 1113 -30.31 56.16 -20.64
N SER A 1114 -31.63 56.09 -20.46
CA SER A 1114 -32.58 56.60 -21.45
C SER A 1114 -33.61 57.57 -20.86
N PRO A 1115 -33.67 58.83 -21.30
CA PRO A 1115 -34.68 59.79 -20.84
C PRO A 1115 -36.07 59.60 -21.48
N ILE A 1116 -36.22 58.69 -22.45
CA ILE A 1116 -37.51 58.39 -23.10
C ILE A 1116 -38.13 57.09 -22.58
N ALA A 1117 -39.46 57.00 -22.64
CA ALA A 1117 -40.21 55.85 -22.10
C ALA A 1117 -39.70 54.49 -22.61
N LYS A 1118 -39.29 54.43 -23.88
CA LYS A 1118 -38.80 53.23 -24.55
C LYS A 1118 -37.82 53.61 -25.66
N ASN A 1119 -36.60 53.12 -25.58
CA ASN A 1119 -35.58 53.24 -26.62
C ASN A 1119 -35.21 51.86 -27.17
N THR A 1120 -35.03 51.75 -28.47
CA THR A 1120 -34.69 50.50 -29.17
C THR A 1120 -33.29 50.63 -29.76
N ILE A 1121 -32.42 49.70 -29.39
CA ILE A 1121 -31.04 49.60 -29.85
C ILE A 1121 -30.95 48.41 -30.78
N HIS A 1122 -30.53 48.64 -32.02
CA HIS A 1122 -30.44 47.60 -33.03
C HIS A 1122 -29.00 47.06 -33.06
N LEU A 1123 -28.81 45.84 -32.56
CA LEU A 1123 -27.54 45.12 -32.67
C LEU A 1123 -27.45 44.48 -34.04
N ARG A 1124 -26.47 44.89 -34.84
CA ARG A 1124 -26.15 44.24 -36.11
C ARG A 1124 -24.85 43.46 -35.96
N PHE A 1125 -24.87 42.21 -36.39
CA PHE A 1125 -23.72 41.33 -36.45
C PHE A 1125 -23.45 40.98 -37.91
N THR A 1126 -22.20 41.07 -38.34
CA THR A 1126 -21.76 40.65 -39.68
C THR A 1126 -20.69 39.58 -39.55
N GLU A 1127 -20.95 38.37 -40.02
CA GLU A 1127 -20.01 37.26 -39.91
C GLU A 1127 -18.82 37.47 -40.86
N VAL A 1128 -17.60 37.41 -40.34
CA VAL A 1128 -16.38 37.76 -41.09
C VAL A 1128 -16.07 36.77 -42.22
N SER A 1129 -16.37 35.48 -42.01
CA SER A 1129 -16.06 34.40 -42.96
C SER A 1129 -17.05 34.30 -44.13
N THR A 1130 -18.33 34.56 -43.87
CA THR A 1130 -19.43 34.37 -44.84
C THR A 1130 -19.97 35.70 -45.37
N GLY A 1131 -19.80 36.80 -44.63
CA GLY A 1131 -20.40 38.11 -44.92
C GLY A 1131 -21.89 38.21 -44.60
N GLU A 1132 -22.48 37.20 -43.97
CA GLU A 1132 -23.91 37.21 -43.61
C GLU A 1132 -24.19 38.22 -42.48
N GLU A 1133 -25.25 39.03 -42.64
CA GLU A 1133 -25.68 40.00 -41.64
C GLU A 1133 -26.90 39.49 -40.88
N SER A 1134 -26.86 39.59 -39.55
CA SER A 1134 -28.02 39.41 -38.68
C SER A 1134 -28.29 40.68 -37.87
N LYS A 1135 -29.56 40.94 -37.59
CA LYS A 1135 -30.00 42.15 -36.89
C LYS A 1135 -30.98 41.78 -35.79
N GLN A 1136 -30.70 42.25 -34.59
CA GLN A 1136 -31.50 41.98 -33.40
C GLN A 1136 -31.83 43.29 -32.69
N ILE A 1137 -32.99 43.37 -32.07
CA ILE A 1137 -33.48 44.60 -31.43
C ILE A 1137 -33.54 44.38 -29.92
N VAL A 1138 -32.88 45.28 -29.20
CA VAL A 1138 -32.86 45.33 -27.75
C VAL A 1138 -33.63 46.55 -27.28
N GLU A 1139 -34.49 46.38 -26.27
CA GLU A 1139 -35.28 47.47 -25.70
C GLU A 1139 -34.69 47.93 -24.37
N PHE A 1140 -34.48 49.23 -24.23
CA PHE A 1140 -34.05 49.88 -23.00
C PHE A 1140 -35.10 50.92 -22.61
N THR A 1141 -35.84 50.67 -21.53
CA THR A 1141 -36.90 51.61 -21.07
C THR A 1141 -36.31 52.70 -20.19
N HIS A 1142 -37.12 53.73 -19.91
CA HIS A 1142 -36.69 54.91 -19.15
C HIS A 1142 -35.92 54.59 -17.86
N SER A 1143 -34.90 55.40 -17.59
CA SER A 1143 -34.09 55.42 -16.37
C SER A 1143 -33.74 56.87 -15.97
N GLU A 1144 -33.54 57.14 -14.68
CA GLU A 1144 -33.13 58.47 -14.16
C GLU A 1144 -31.60 58.63 -14.06
N GLY A 1145 -30.84 57.59 -14.40
CA GLY A 1145 -29.38 57.56 -14.43
C GLY A 1145 -28.85 56.25 -15.03
N PRO A 1146 -27.52 56.05 -15.11
CA PRO A 1146 -26.93 54.84 -15.69
C PRO A 1146 -27.36 53.57 -14.94
N GLU A 1147 -28.00 52.65 -15.65
CA GLU A 1147 -28.50 51.38 -15.12
C GLU A 1147 -28.02 50.22 -16.02
N GLU A 1148 -27.80 49.05 -15.43
CA GLU A 1148 -27.50 47.82 -16.18
C GLU A 1148 -28.78 47.09 -16.54
N ARG A 1149 -28.96 46.76 -17.82
CA ARG A 1149 -30.10 45.98 -18.29
C ARG A 1149 -29.68 44.84 -19.18
N ARG A 1150 -30.23 43.67 -18.86
CA ARG A 1150 -30.00 42.42 -19.59
C ARG A 1150 -31.08 42.23 -20.63
N SER A 1151 -30.70 41.82 -21.83
CA SER A 1151 -31.60 41.50 -22.92
C SER A 1151 -31.18 40.20 -23.60
N ARG A 1152 -32.18 39.38 -23.97
CA ARG A 1152 -31.96 38.13 -24.69
C ARG A 1152 -31.75 38.39 -26.18
N LEU A 1153 -30.87 37.60 -26.76
CA LEU A 1153 -30.53 37.59 -28.18
C LEU A 1153 -30.80 36.20 -28.75
N GLU A 1154 -31.12 36.16 -30.04
CA GLU A 1154 -30.95 34.95 -30.83
C GLU A 1154 -29.46 34.61 -30.92
N ARG A 1155 -29.14 33.32 -30.92
CA ARG A 1155 -27.78 32.83 -30.68
C ARG A 1155 -26.82 33.24 -31.81
N VAL A 1156 -25.75 33.98 -31.49
CA VAL A 1156 -24.74 34.45 -32.46
C VAL A 1156 -23.40 33.77 -32.22
N LYS A 1157 -22.78 33.19 -33.26
CA LYS A 1157 -21.56 32.36 -33.18
C LYS A 1157 -20.43 32.90 -34.05
N GLY A 1158 -19.21 32.41 -33.84
CA GLY A 1158 -18.05 32.71 -34.69
C GLY A 1158 -17.60 34.16 -34.63
N ARG A 1159 -16.81 34.58 -35.62
CA ARG A 1159 -16.24 35.94 -35.71
C ARG A 1159 -17.22 36.91 -36.35
N GLN A 1160 -17.57 37.96 -35.61
CA GLN A 1160 -18.59 38.94 -35.95
C GLN A 1160 -18.02 40.37 -35.87
N LYS A 1161 -18.38 41.21 -36.85
CA LYS A 1161 -18.34 42.66 -36.66
C LYS A 1161 -19.63 43.10 -35.99
N VAL A 1162 -19.52 43.91 -34.93
CA VAL A 1162 -20.65 44.29 -34.09
C VAL A 1162 -20.95 45.78 -34.24
N PHE A 1163 -22.21 46.10 -34.48
CA PHE A 1163 -22.70 47.46 -34.56
C PHE A 1163 -23.89 47.68 -33.63
N LEU A 1164 -23.88 48.80 -32.89
CA LEU A 1164 -25.03 49.29 -32.15
C LEU A 1164 -25.64 50.45 -32.93
N VAL A 1165 -26.83 50.25 -33.47
CA VAL A 1165 -27.54 51.21 -34.32
C VAL A 1165 -28.75 51.79 -33.57
N PHE A 1166 -28.77 53.11 -33.45
CA PHE A 1166 -29.82 53.90 -32.81
C PHE A 1166 -30.65 54.59 -33.89
N MET A 1167 -31.93 54.23 -33.98
CA MET A 1167 -32.83 54.65 -35.06
C MET A 1167 -33.45 56.04 -34.79
N PRO A 1168 -34.16 56.66 -35.76
CA PRO A 1168 -34.88 57.91 -35.52
C PRO A 1168 -35.86 57.80 -34.35
N GLY A 1169 -35.75 58.70 -33.38
CA GLY A 1169 -36.50 58.74 -32.13
C GLY A 1169 -35.70 58.31 -30.90
N SER A 1170 -34.45 57.83 -31.06
CA SER A 1170 -33.58 57.43 -29.96
C SER A 1170 -33.05 58.63 -29.16
N CYS A 1171 -32.93 58.45 -27.85
CA CYS A 1171 -32.18 59.31 -26.94
C CYS A 1171 -31.58 58.43 -25.84
N PHE A 1172 -30.26 58.25 -25.85
CA PHE A 1172 -29.57 57.29 -25.02
C PHE A 1172 -28.17 57.76 -24.59
N ASP A 1173 -27.75 57.37 -23.41
CA ASP A 1173 -26.35 57.43 -22.99
C ASP A 1173 -25.86 55.99 -22.80
N LEU A 1174 -24.79 55.58 -23.48
CA LEU A 1174 -24.22 54.25 -23.34
C LEU A 1174 -22.84 54.35 -22.69
N LYS A 1175 -22.64 53.66 -21.56
CA LYS A 1175 -21.33 53.56 -20.90
C LYS A 1175 -20.54 52.37 -21.40
N TRP A 1176 -21.13 51.18 -21.31
CA TRP A 1176 -20.49 49.93 -21.74
C TRP A 1176 -21.53 48.85 -22.01
N PHE A 1177 -21.08 47.76 -22.65
CA PHE A 1177 -21.89 46.57 -22.85
C PHE A 1177 -21.04 45.29 -22.77
N ARG A 1178 -21.68 44.16 -22.54
CA ARG A 1178 -21.04 42.84 -22.43
C ARG A 1178 -21.94 41.78 -23.03
N PHE A 1179 -21.39 40.90 -23.86
CA PHE A 1179 -22.10 39.72 -24.35
C PHE A 1179 -21.92 38.52 -23.41
N ILE A 1180 -22.98 37.72 -23.28
CA ILE A 1180 -23.05 36.56 -22.36
C ILE A 1180 -23.58 35.33 -23.11
#